data_AF-A0A9E6WFZ9-F1
#
_entry.id   AF-A0A9E6WFZ9-F1
#
_cell.length_a   1.000
_cell.length_b   1.000
_cell.length_c   1.000
_cell.angle_alpha   90.00
_cell.angle_beta   90.00
_cell.angle_gamma   90.00
#
_symmetry.space_group_name_H-M   'P 1'
#
loop_
_entity.id
_entity.type
_entity.pdbx_description
1 polymer ?
#
loop_
_entity_poly.entity_id
_entity_poly.type
_entity_poly.pdbx_seq_one_letter_code
_entity_poly.pdbx_strand_id
1 'polypeptide(L)'
;MTSFDLKGLRAPASIRVDRWGLPHIRAASVRDAFFVQGFNAARDRLWQIDLWRKRGLGRLAADFGPGYLMQDRAARLFLYRGPMGPEWAAYGEDAEAICTAFAEGINAAIDQVETGGLPLPPEFIRMGTRPERWAAEDVVRIRTHCLVRNAASELARAQVLALADPETDLLRAPLNPPVDAAEWALNAGEGLPAHALSVLELAMAPVTFPPERLAASLEDAPRWARVNAAKTVVTVPMEGSNNWVVAGSRTASGRPIMASDPHRAHAAPSLRYMVHMTAPGLDIIGAGEASSPGVMAGHNGHAAFSLTIFCADQEDVFVLTTDPDAPTRYRHGAGWAEMREEAEVFAVRGHPDQTLTLRFSRHGPVVWEEAGRALAVRTVFTEAGSAPYMASLRTMRAKGFAAFRDEATHWGAPTVNLVYADTDGDFGWQAAGFVPRRNGWRGLVPVAGDGDLDWQGFMTAADLPHLDAPGRGFVHSANEMNLPPDWPADTPVGHEWFEDLRAARIAEALGARDDHDIASACALQTDTASPFAARLIALLPDEARGAGMLRAWDGRSDAGSGAALLYELWLSSHLRPALLARIAPDEALRRFLVPGNIPVVTAVMEGAHPRLAARAGLETPEARAAFLAETLGRAWDEAEARFGAPGTWAWGRLHRGAFDHAISEFSLGS
;
A
#
# COMPACT_ATOMS: atom_id res chain seq x y z
N MET A 1 -20.88 31.54 11.79
CA MET A 1 -21.51 30.67 10.77
C MET A 1 -21.13 31.26 9.42
N THR A 2 -20.42 30.51 8.59
CA THR A 2 -19.99 30.95 7.26
C THR A 2 -20.98 30.44 6.23
N SER A 3 -21.36 31.26 5.26
CA SER A 3 -22.28 30.89 4.18
C SER A 3 -21.60 31.09 2.84
N PHE A 4 -21.81 30.16 1.91
CA PHE A 4 -21.30 30.22 0.55
C PHE A 4 -22.46 30.08 -0.43
N ASP A 5 -22.43 30.85 -1.51
CA ASP A 5 -23.29 30.61 -2.67
C ASP A 5 -22.51 29.78 -3.69
N LEU A 6 -22.94 28.53 -3.90
CA LEU A 6 -22.17 27.53 -4.65
C LEU A 6 -22.89 27.20 -5.94
N LYS A 7 -22.29 27.58 -7.08
CA LYS A 7 -22.77 27.19 -8.40
C LYS A 7 -22.86 25.67 -8.49
N GLY A 8 -24.03 25.18 -8.90
CA GLY A 8 -24.27 23.75 -9.07
C GLY A 8 -24.87 23.05 -7.86
N LEU A 9 -24.89 23.64 -6.66
CA LEU A 9 -25.65 23.10 -5.52
C LEU A 9 -27.16 23.31 -5.75
N ARG A 10 -27.98 22.25 -5.63
CA ARG A 10 -29.41 22.33 -6.01
C ARG A 10 -30.33 22.75 -4.88
N ALA A 11 -29.95 22.49 -3.64
CA ALA A 11 -30.72 22.83 -2.45
C ALA A 11 -29.78 23.19 -1.29
N PRO A 12 -30.26 23.93 -0.28
CA PRO A 12 -29.44 24.26 0.90
C PRO A 12 -28.87 23.01 1.58
N ALA A 13 -27.59 23.07 1.94
CA ALA A 13 -26.88 22.04 2.67
C ALA A 13 -26.07 22.68 3.81
N SER A 14 -25.62 21.86 4.77
CA SER A 14 -24.83 22.35 5.92
C SER A 14 -23.70 21.41 6.24
N ILE A 15 -22.57 21.97 6.68
CA ILE A 15 -21.42 21.24 7.23
C ILE A 15 -21.28 21.66 8.70
N ARG A 16 -21.38 20.71 9.62
CA ARG A 16 -21.05 20.93 11.04
C ARG A 16 -19.74 20.23 11.34
N VAL A 17 -18.72 20.98 11.74
CA VAL A 17 -17.43 20.41 12.13
C VAL A 17 -17.44 20.19 13.64
N ASP A 18 -17.14 18.97 14.09
CA ASP A 18 -17.11 18.64 15.51
C ASP A 18 -15.78 19.04 16.19
N ARG A 19 -15.63 18.70 17.47
CA ARG A 19 -14.43 19.02 18.27
C ARG A 19 -13.14 18.35 17.78
N TRP A 20 -13.25 17.29 16.97
CA TRP A 20 -12.13 16.54 16.41
C TRP A 20 -11.83 16.94 14.96
N GLY A 21 -12.56 17.92 14.42
CA GLY A 21 -12.42 18.34 13.03
C GLY A 21 -13.21 17.47 12.04
N LEU A 22 -14.10 16.58 12.51
CA LEU A 22 -14.92 15.73 11.63
C LEU A 22 -16.07 16.55 11.02
N PRO A 23 -16.19 16.61 9.68
CA PRO A 23 -17.31 17.26 9.00
C PRO A 23 -18.55 16.36 8.95
N HIS A 24 -19.67 16.86 9.47
CA HIS A 24 -21.01 16.29 9.33
C HIS A 24 -21.82 17.08 8.29
N ILE A 25 -21.94 16.50 7.11
CA ILE A 25 -22.66 17.03 5.94
C ILE A 25 -24.13 16.62 6.02
N ARG A 26 -25.03 17.58 5.87
CA ARG A 26 -26.46 17.33 5.68
C ARG A 26 -26.93 18.00 4.39
N ALA A 27 -27.55 17.23 3.50
CA ALA A 27 -28.05 17.69 2.22
C ALA A 27 -29.49 17.20 1.94
N ALA A 28 -30.18 17.85 1.00
CA ALA A 28 -31.54 17.49 0.62
C ALA A 28 -31.61 16.34 -0.39
N SER A 29 -30.49 15.95 -1.00
CA SER A 29 -30.38 14.86 -1.97
C SER A 29 -29.03 14.16 -1.87
N VAL A 30 -28.96 12.90 -2.30
CA VAL A 30 -27.70 12.13 -2.37
C VAL A 30 -26.67 12.83 -3.27
N ARG A 31 -27.11 13.36 -4.42
CA ARG A 31 -26.26 14.13 -5.33
C ARG A 31 -25.65 15.35 -4.66
N ASP A 32 -26.44 16.14 -3.92
CA ASP A 32 -25.91 17.30 -3.20
C ASP A 32 -25.02 16.89 -2.01
N ALA A 33 -25.22 15.71 -1.41
CA ALA A 33 -24.31 15.20 -0.39
C ALA A 33 -22.90 14.96 -0.96
N PHE A 34 -22.79 14.31 -2.12
CA PHE A 34 -21.50 14.11 -2.81
C PHE A 34 -20.89 15.41 -3.34
N PHE A 35 -21.71 16.35 -3.83
CA PHE A 35 -21.24 17.69 -4.17
C PHE A 35 -20.62 18.40 -2.96
N VAL A 36 -21.31 18.39 -1.82
CA VAL A 36 -20.80 19.03 -0.61
C VAL A 36 -19.61 18.26 -0.04
N GLN A 37 -19.51 16.94 -0.25
CA GLN A 37 -18.32 16.15 0.08
C GLN A 37 -17.09 16.66 -0.68
N GLY A 38 -17.20 16.85 -1.99
CA GLY A 38 -16.12 17.39 -2.82
C GLY A 38 -15.74 18.82 -2.43
N PHE A 39 -16.73 19.68 -2.22
CA PHE A 39 -16.49 21.05 -1.73
C PHE A 39 -15.75 21.06 -0.39
N ASN A 40 -16.18 20.22 0.56
CA ASN A 40 -15.61 20.14 1.89
C ASN A 40 -14.17 19.57 1.87
N ALA A 41 -13.91 18.54 1.05
CA ALA A 41 -12.57 18.01 0.86
C ALA A 41 -11.63 19.07 0.27
N ALA A 42 -12.06 19.81 -0.74
CA ALA A 42 -11.28 20.91 -1.30
C ALA A 42 -11.08 22.06 -0.29
N ARG A 43 -12.11 22.47 0.44
CA ARG A 43 -12.00 23.50 1.49
C ARG A 43 -10.89 23.17 2.49
N ASP A 44 -10.76 21.90 2.88
CA ASP A 44 -9.80 21.47 3.89
C ASP A 44 -8.43 21.09 3.31
N ARG A 45 -8.38 20.57 2.08
CA ARG A 45 -7.22 19.84 1.54
C ARG A 45 -6.92 20.14 0.07
N LEU A 46 -7.32 21.32 -0.45
CA LEU A 46 -7.19 21.66 -1.88
C LEU A 46 -5.79 21.41 -2.45
N TRP A 47 -4.73 21.82 -1.74
CA TRP A 47 -3.35 21.57 -2.19
C TRP A 47 -3.04 20.08 -2.30
N GLN A 48 -3.38 19.28 -1.28
CA GLN A 48 -3.12 17.84 -1.25
C GLN A 48 -3.80 17.13 -2.44
N ILE A 49 -5.09 17.38 -2.64
CA ILE A 49 -5.85 16.70 -3.68
C ILE A 49 -5.44 17.17 -5.08
N ASP A 50 -5.13 18.45 -5.28
CA ASP A 50 -4.64 18.98 -6.55
C ASP A 50 -3.25 18.42 -6.92
N LEU A 51 -2.34 18.33 -5.94
CA LEU A 51 -1.03 17.72 -6.12
C LEU A 51 -1.13 16.23 -6.48
N TRP A 52 -2.00 15.48 -5.81
CA TRP A 52 -2.25 14.07 -6.11
C TRP A 52 -2.86 13.88 -7.50
N ARG A 53 -3.85 14.71 -7.85
CA ARG A 53 -4.42 14.75 -9.20
C ARG A 53 -3.34 15.00 -10.26
N LYS A 54 -2.49 16.02 -10.08
CA LYS A 54 -1.42 16.36 -11.04
C LYS A 54 -0.38 15.25 -11.14
N ARG A 55 0.00 14.63 -10.01
CA ARG A 55 0.87 13.45 -9.99
C ARG A 55 0.25 12.29 -10.78
N GLY A 56 -1.02 11.98 -10.55
CA GLY A 56 -1.72 10.88 -11.19
C GLY A 56 -1.91 11.08 -12.69
N LEU A 57 -2.28 12.29 -13.11
CA LEU A 57 -2.52 12.66 -14.51
C LEU A 57 -1.25 12.99 -15.31
N GLY A 58 -0.09 13.06 -14.65
CA GLY A 58 1.16 13.51 -15.25
C GLY A 58 1.09 14.96 -15.74
N ARG A 59 0.92 15.89 -14.79
CA ARG A 59 0.83 17.35 -15.00
C ARG A 59 1.72 18.17 -14.07
N LEU A 60 2.64 17.55 -13.35
CA LEU A 60 3.53 18.22 -12.41
C LEU A 60 4.48 19.21 -13.12
N ALA A 61 4.98 18.88 -14.31
CA ALA A 61 5.96 19.69 -15.03
C ALA A 61 5.40 21.05 -15.47
N ALA A 62 4.08 21.13 -15.69
CA ALA A 62 3.39 22.37 -16.02
C ALA A 62 3.52 23.41 -14.89
N ASP A 63 3.56 22.95 -13.64
CA ASP A 63 3.61 23.77 -12.44
C ASP A 63 5.01 23.91 -11.84
N PHE A 64 5.82 22.87 -11.95
CA PHE A 64 7.10 22.75 -11.23
C PHE A 64 8.33 22.62 -12.13
N GLY A 65 8.14 22.59 -13.46
CA GLY A 65 9.21 22.67 -14.43
C GLY A 65 9.85 21.33 -14.83
N PRO A 66 10.99 21.37 -15.54
CA PRO A 66 11.60 20.21 -16.20
C PRO A 66 11.91 19.02 -15.28
N GLY A 67 12.24 19.25 -14.01
CA GLY A 67 12.56 18.18 -13.05
C GLY A 67 11.42 17.20 -12.74
N TYR A 68 10.21 17.48 -13.24
CA TYR A 68 9.03 16.62 -13.05
C TYR A 68 8.54 15.99 -14.36
N LEU A 69 9.13 16.35 -15.51
CA LEU A 69 8.69 15.89 -16.83
C LEU A 69 8.73 14.36 -16.97
N MET A 70 9.79 13.72 -16.47
CA MET A 70 9.91 12.26 -16.54
C MET A 70 8.92 11.55 -15.61
N GLN A 71 8.55 12.18 -14.48
CA GLN A 71 7.50 11.66 -13.61
C GLN A 71 6.13 11.78 -14.25
N ASP A 72 5.87 12.87 -14.97
CA ASP A 72 4.65 13.02 -15.75
C ASP A 72 4.53 11.95 -16.82
N ARG A 73 5.60 11.74 -17.61
CA ARG A 73 5.63 10.67 -18.63
C ARG A 73 5.37 9.30 -18.00
N ALA A 74 6.02 9.01 -16.88
CA ALA A 74 5.85 7.75 -16.15
C ALA A 74 4.40 7.58 -15.67
N ALA A 75 3.81 8.58 -15.03
CA ALA A 75 2.41 8.53 -14.59
C ALA A 75 1.46 8.29 -15.76
N ARG A 76 1.68 8.97 -16.89
CA ARG A 76 0.85 8.79 -18.08
C ARG A 76 0.94 7.38 -18.64
N LEU A 77 2.07 6.68 -18.59
CA LEU A 77 2.12 5.26 -19.00
C LEU A 77 1.11 4.38 -18.27
N PHE A 78 0.77 4.69 -17.02
CA PHE A 78 -0.12 3.88 -16.18
C PHE A 78 -1.53 4.47 -15.99
N LEU A 79 -1.90 5.53 -16.71
CA LEU A 79 -3.28 6.03 -16.74
C LEU A 79 -4.23 5.01 -17.38
N TYR A 80 -5.41 4.86 -16.80
CA TYR A 80 -6.47 4.08 -17.43
C TYR A 80 -6.91 4.74 -18.74
N ARG A 81 -6.84 3.96 -19.83
CA ARG A 81 -7.19 4.37 -21.20
C ARG A 81 -8.36 3.56 -21.79
N GLY A 82 -8.95 2.67 -20.99
CA GLY A 82 -10.05 1.85 -21.44
C GLY A 82 -11.37 2.62 -21.55
N PRO A 83 -12.44 1.96 -22.02
CA PRO A 83 -13.75 2.57 -22.15
C PRO A 83 -14.32 2.96 -20.78
N MET A 84 -14.88 4.18 -20.67
CA MET A 84 -15.45 4.70 -19.42
C MET A 84 -16.79 4.06 -19.03
N GLY A 85 -17.57 3.54 -19.98
CA GLY A 85 -18.87 2.92 -19.68
C GLY A 85 -18.76 1.69 -18.75
N PRO A 86 -17.99 0.65 -19.13
CA PRO A 86 -17.73 -0.51 -18.26
C PRO A 86 -17.02 -0.13 -16.96
N GLU A 87 -16.15 0.88 -17.01
CA GLU A 87 -15.48 1.42 -15.83
C GLU A 87 -16.51 1.96 -14.83
N TRP A 88 -17.39 2.88 -15.21
CA TRP A 88 -18.40 3.42 -14.31
C TRP A 88 -19.35 2.36 -13.77
N ALA A 89 -19.80 1.45 -14.64
CA ALA A 89 -20.71 0.37 -14.26
C ALA A 89 -20.15 -0.52 -13.15
N ALA A 90 -18.82 -0.64 -13.01
CA ALA A 90 -18.20 -1.42 -11.95
C ALA A 90 -18.40 -0.83 -10.54
N TYR A 91 -18.72 0.45 -10.38
CA TYR A 91 -18.84 1.09 -9.05
C TYR A 91 -20.27 1.44 -8.64
N GLY A 92 -21.23 1.15 -9.52
CA GLY A 92 -22.65 1.42 -9.33
C GLY A 92 -23.25 2.12 -10.54
N GLU A 93 -24.55 1.96 -10.75
CA GLU A 93 -25.27 2.61 -11.86
C GLU A 93 -25.22 4.14 -11.80
N ASP A 94 -25.02 4.70 -10.60
CA ASP A 94 -24.95 6.13 -10.32
C ASP A 94 -23.51 6.65 -10.14
N ALA A 95 -22.48 5.83 -10.38
CA ALA A 95 -21.09 6.17 -10.11
C ALA A 95 -20.60 7.40 -10.90
N GLU A 96 -20.92 7.47 -12.19
CA GLU A 96 -20.57 8.64 -13.02
C GLU A 96 -21.20 9.92 -12.46
N ALA A 97 -22.49 9.88 -12.13
CA ALA A 97 -23.20 11.03 -11.56
C ALA A 97 -22.64 11.46 -10.19
N ILE A 98 -22.20 10.51 -9.37
CA ILE A 98 -21.54 10.77 -8.08
C ILE A 98 -20.19 11.45 -8.29
N CYS A 99 -19.35 10.90 -9.17
CA CYS A 99 -18.04 11.48 -9.48
C CYS A 99 -18.16 12.87 -10.11
N THR A 100 -19.15 13.09 -10.98
CA THR A 100 -19.48 14.41 -11.52
C THR A 100 -19.85 15.38 -10.40
N ALA A 101 -20.79 15.01 -9.52
CA ALA A 101 -21.22 15.89 -8.43
C ALA A 101 -20.05 16.23 -7.49
N PHE A 102 -19.22 15.25 -7.15
CA PHE A 102 -18.03 15.42 -6.33
C PHE A 102 -17.01 16.38 -6.97
N ALA A 103 -16.68 16.18 -8.26
CA ALA A 103 -15.78 17.06 -9.00
C ALA A 103 -16.35 18.48 -9.14
N GLU A 104 -17.65 18.63 -9.39
CA GLU A 104 -18.34 19.94 -9.37
C GLU A 104 -18.22 20.63 -8.01
N GLY A 105 -18.30 19.88 -6.91
CA GLY A 105 -18.08 20.38 -5.56
C GLY A 105 -16.66 20.92 -5.34
N ILE A 106 -15.64 20.17 -5.77
CA ILE A 106 -14.25 20.63 -5.76
C ILE A 106 -14.09 21.91 -6.58
N ASN A 107 -14.66 21.93 -7.79
CA ASN A 107 -14.62 23.10 -8.66
C ASN A 107 -15.33 24.31 -8.05
N ALA A 108 -16.42 24.12 -7.28
CA ALA A 108 -17.07 25.19 -6.56
C ALA A 108 -16.20 25.76 -5.43
N ALA A 109 -15.37 24.94 -4.77
CA ALA A 109 -14.38 25.43 -3.81
C ALA A 109 -13.26 26.22 -4.51
N ILE A 110 -12.83 25.78 -5.70
CA ILE A 110 -11.89 26.54 -6.54
C ILE A 110 -12.49 27.90 -6.95
N ASP A 111 -13.75 27.93 -7.36
CA ASP A 111 -14.47 29.19 -7.68
C ASP A 111 -14.43 30.14 -6.47
N GLN A 112 -14.68 29.63 -5.25
CA GLN A 112 -14.59 30.44 -4.03
C GLN A 112 -13.18 30.96 -3.76
N VAL A 113 -12.13 30.20 -4.09
CA VAL A 113 -10.75 30.69 -4.00
C VAL A 113 -10.48 31.79 -5.02
N GLU A 114 -10.94 31.62 -6.26
CA GLU A 114 -10.78 32.60 -7.34
C GLU A 114 -11.51 33.92 -7.06
N THR A 115 -12.71 33.86 -6.46
CA THR A 115 -13.50 35.04 -6.10
C THR A 115 -13.17 35.61 -4.72
N GLY A 116 -12.23 35.01 -3.98
CA GLY A 116 -11.81 35.46 -2.65
C GLY A 116 -12.76 35.10 -1.50
N GLY A 117 -13.73 34.20 -1.73
CA GLY A 117 -14.60 33.63 -0.70
C GLY A 117 -13.90 32.58 0.19
N LEU A 118 -12.90 31.89 -0.34
CA LEU A 118 -11.97 31.04 0.41
C LEU A 118 -10.53 31.54 0.22
N PRO A 119 -9.65 31.40 1.23
CA PRO A 119 -8.25 31.72 1.07
C PRO A 119 -7.58 30.72 0.14
N LEU A 120 -6.68 31.20 -0.72
CA LEU A 120 -5.77 30.34 -1.46
C LEU A 120 -4.81 29.65 -0.46
N PRO A 121 -4.67 28.31 -0.46
CA PRO A 121 -3.75 27.63 0.44
C PRO A 121 -2.30 28.17 0.31
N PRO A 122 -1.58 28.33 1.43
CA PRO A 122 -0.22 28.91 1.43
C PRO A 122 0.78 28.21 0.51
N GLU A 123 0.61 26.92 0.26
CA GLU A 123 1.46 26.12 -0.62
C GLU A 123 1.42 26.63 -2.06
N PHE A 124 0.23 26.94 -2.58
CA PHE A 124 0.09 27.53 -3.92
C PHE A 124 0.78 28.89 -4.01
N ILE A 125 0.71 29.71 -2.95
CA ILE A 125 1.41 31.00 -2.89
C ILE A 125 2.93 30.76 -2.92
N ARG A 126 3.42 29.82 -2.09
CA ARG A 126 4.84 29.52 -1.94
C ARG A 126 5.45 28.94 -3.22
N MET A 127 4.70 28.11 -3.95
CA MET A 127 5.14 27.48 -5.19
C MET A 127 4.86 28.33 -6.44
N GLY A 128 4.10 29.41 -6.29
CA GLY A 128 3.67 30.27 -7.39
C GLY A 128 2.76 29.53 -8.37
N THR A 129 1.87 28.67 -7.87
CA THR A 129 0.93 27.86 -8.66
C THR A 129 -0.52 28.20 -8.31
N ARG A 130 -1.46 27.56 -9.01
CA ARG A 130 -2.90 27.66 -8.78
C ARG A 130 -3.55 26.28 -8.91
N PRO A 131 -4.68 26.02 -8.21
CA PRO A 131 -5.45 24.79 -8.39
C PRO A 131 -6.03 24.73 -9.81
N GLU A 132 -6.14 23.52 -10.37
CA GLU A 132 -6.81 23.29 -11.65
C GLU A 132 -8.22 22.73 -11.45
N ARG A 133 -9.10 22.96 -12.43
CA ARG A 133 -10.45 22.35 -12.44
C ARG A 133 -10.39 20.84 -12.66
N TRP A 134 -11.29 20.14 -11.98
CA TRP A 134 -11.46 18.69 -11.99
C TRP A 134 -12.53 18.26 -12.99
N ALA A 135 -12.28 17.13 -13.64
CA ALA A 135 -13.29 16.37 -14.38
C ALA A 135 -13.69 15.12 -13.57
N ALA A 136 -14.86 14.54 -13.84
CA ALA A 136 -15.32 13.34 -13.14
C ALA A 136 -14.36 12.17 -13.37
N GLU A 137 -13.82 12.06 -14.57
CA GLU A 137 -12.89 11.02 -15.00
C GLU A 137 -11.55 11.08 -14.28
N ASP A 138 -11.16 12.23 -13.72
CA ASP A 138 -9.92 12.36 -12.95
C ASP A 138 -9.94 11.45 -11.71
N VAL A 139 -11.13 11.17 -11.16
CA VAL A 139 -11.32 10.29 -9.98
C VAL A 139 -10.94 8.84 -10.28
N VAL A 140 -11.18 8.37 -11.51
CA VAL A 140 -10.98 6.95 -11.87
C VAL A 140 -9.79 6.70 -12.78
N ARG A 141 -9.41 7.66 -13.62
CA ARG A 141 -8.29 7.47 -14.57
C ARG A 141 -6.95 7.29 -13.86
N ILE A 142 -6.82 7.87 -12.68
CA ILE A 142 -5.63 7.77 -11.86
C ILE A 142 -5.60 6.41 -11.16
N ARG A 143 -4.67 5.56 -11.57
CA ARG A 143 -4.49 4.21 -10.99
C ARG A 143 -3.27 4.09 -10.08
N THR A 144 -2.28 4.95 -10.29
CA THR A 144 -0.98 4.96 -9.57
C THR A 144 -1.07 5.38 -8.10
N HIS A 145 -2.27 5.67 -7.59
CA HIS A 145 -2.53 5.89 -6.17
C HIS A 145 -2.82 4.59 -5.40
N CYS A 146 -3.07 3.50 -6.13
CA CYS A 146 -3.41 2.22 -5.54
C CYS A 146 -2.20 1.42 -5.11
N LEU A 147 -2.48 0.47 -4.21
CA LEU A 147 -1.50 -0.49 -3.72
C LEU A 147 -1.53 -1.73 -4.61
N VAL A 148 -0.45 -1.97 -5.34
CA VAL A 148 -0.11 -3.25 -5.98
C VAL A 148 1.36 -3.50 -5.74
N ARG A 149 1.71 -4.79 -5.69
CA ARG A 149 2.90 -5.22 -4.96
C ARG A 149 3.42 -6.54 -5.52
N ASN A 150 3.85 -6.59 -6.78
CA ASN A 150 4.44 -7.83 -7.31
C ASN A 150 5.63 -7.55 -8.22
N ALA A 151 5.49 -6.61 -9.17
CA ALA A 151 6.52 -6.35 -10.17
C ALA A 151 7.89 -5.99 -9.57
N ALA A 152 7.91 -5.11 -8.57
CA ALA A 152 9.14 -4.73 -7.87
C ALA A 152 9.77 -5.92 -7.11
N SER A 153 8.95 -6.80 -6.55
CA SER A 153 9.41 -8.00 -5.84
C SER A 153 9.99 -9.03 -6.81
N GLU A 154 9.34 -9.24 -7.97
CA GLU A 154 9.86 -10.11 -9.03
C GLU A 154 11.23 -9.66 -9.52
N LEU A 155 11.40 -8.36 -9.82
CA LEU A 155 12.70 -7.85 -10.24
C LEU A 155 13.74 -8.01 -9.13
N ALA A 156 13.41 -7.65 -7.88
CA ALA A 156 14.33 -7.82 -6.74
C ALA A 156 14.72 -9.29 -6.55
N ARG A 157 13.77 -10.22 -6.69
CA ARG A 157 14.02 -11.66 -6.65
C ARG A 157 14.97 -12.07 -7.77
N ALA A 158 14.72 -11.64 -9.00
CA ALA A 158 15.62 -11.94 -10.12
C ALA A 158 17.06 -11.44 -9.87
N GLN A 159 17.23 -10.27 -9.22
CA GLN A 159 18.55 -9.78 -8.81
C GLN A 159 19.21 -10.67 -7.75
N VAL A 160 18.45 -11.15 -6.76
CA VAL A 160 18.97 -12.09 -5.74
C VAL A 160 19.34 -13.43 -6.38
N LEU A 161 18.50 -13.95 -7.27
CA LEU A 161 18.77 -15.22 -7.99
C LEU A 161 20.01 -15.13 -8.89
N ALA A 162 20.29 -13.98 -9.49
CA ALA A 162 21.49 -13.77 -10.29
C ALA A 162 22.79 -13.73 -9.46
N LEU A 163 22.69 -13.36 -8.17
CA LEU A 163 23.83 -13.22 -7.27
C LEU A 163 23.99 -14.38 -6.28
N ALA A 164 22.91 -15.13 -6.03
CA ALA A 164 22.83 -16.19 -5.02
C ALA A 164 21.83 -17.28 -5.44
N ASP A 165 20.75 -17.46 -4.67
CA ASP A 165 19.81 -18.58 -4.83
C ASP A 165 18.44 -18.28 -4.18
N PRO A 166 17.40 -19.08 -4.49
CA PRO A 166 16.05 -18.88 -3.92
C PRO A 166 16.00 -18.91 -2.39
N GLU A 167 16.89 -19.67 -1.75
CA GLU A 167 16.92 -19.77 -0.29
C GLU A 167 17.44 -18.48 0.36
N THR A 168 18.36 -17.77 -0.29
CA THR A 168 18.80 -16.43 0.14
C THR A 168 17.67 -15.41 0.03
N ASP A 169 16.81 -15.51 -1.00
CA ASP A 169 15.69 -14.58 -1.19
C ASP A 169 14.65 -14.66 -0.06
N LEU A 170 14.56 -15.79 0.66
CA LEU A 170 13.69 -15.91 1.84
C LEU A 170 14.02 -14.87 2.93
N LEU A 171 15.28 -14.42 3.02
CA LEU A 171 15.67 -13.33 3.93
C LEU A 171 15.01 -12.00 3.55
N ARG A 172 14.64 -11.81 2.29
CA ARG A 172 13.90 -10.64 1.80
C ARG A 172 12.39 -10.88 1.89
N ALA A 173 11.90 -11.95 1.29
CA ALA A 173 10.47 -12.27 1.17
C ALA A 173 10.25 -13.79 1.30
N PRO A 174 9.86 -14.30 2.48
CA PRO A 174 9.49 -15.71 2.62
C PRO A 174 8.23 -16.03 1.80
N LEU A 175 8.16 -17.27 1.31
CA LEU A 175 7.06 -17.74 0.46
C LEU A 175 6.12 -18.64 1.25
N ASN A 176 4.84 -18.29 1.25
CA ASN A 176 3.77 -19.08 1.84
C ASN A 176 2.53 -19.08 0.92
N PRO A 177 2.09 -20.22 0.36
CA PRO A 177 2.77 -21.51 0.42
C PRO A 177 4.12 -21.47 -0.31
N PRO A 178 5.06 -22.39 0.01
CA PRO A 178 6.30 -22.52 -0.75
C PRO A 178 6.03 -22.93 -2.21
N VAL A 179 7.01 -22.71 -3.09
CA VAL A 179 6.94 -23.10 -4.50
C VAL A 179 8.04 -24.09 -4.87
N ASP A 180 7.78 -24.86 -5.92
CA ASP A 180 8.71 -25.84 -6.44
C ASP A 180 9.84 -25.19 -7.24
N ALA A 181 10.97 -25.89 -7.35
CA ALA A 181 12.15 -25.40 -8.05
C ALA A 181 11.92 -25.09 -9.55
N ALA A 182 10.87 -25.67 -10.16
CA ALA A 182 10.51 -25.41 -11.55
C ALA A 182 10.10 -23.95 -11.79
N GLU A 183 9.56 -23.25 -10.78
CA GLU A 183 9.20 -21.83 -10.90
C GLU A 183 10.42 -20.97 -11.23
N TRP A 184 11.58 -21.28 -10.64
CA TRP A 184 12.81 -20.52 -10.85
C TRP A 184 13.38 -20.65 -12.26
N ALA A 185 13.05 -21.74 -12.96
CA ALA A 185 13.45 -21.95 -14.35
C ALA A 185 12.71 -21.04 -15.34
N LEU A 186 11.60 -20.42 -14.92
CA LEU A 186 10.84 -19.47 -15.73
C LEU A 186 11.44 -18.06 -15.75
N ASN A 187 12.45 -17.80 -14.92
CA ASN A 187 13.06 -16.48 -14.78
C ASN A 187 13.72 -16.03 -16.10
N ALA A 188 13.04 -15.16 -16.84
CA ALA A 188 13.56 -14.49 -18.02
C ALA A 188 14.32 -13.19 -17.68
N GLY A 189 14.37 -12.81 -16.40
CA GLY A 189 14.95 -11.57 -15.90
C GLY A 189 16.48 -11.57 -15.76
N GLU A 190 17.17 -12.61 -16.21
CA GLU A 190 18.62 -12.69 -16.12
C GLU A 190 19.30 -11.52 -16.85
N GLY A 191 20.25 -10.88 -16.15
CA GLY A 191 20.99 -9.73 -16.68
C GLY A 191 20.17 -8.44 -16.81
N LEU A 192 18.92 -8.39 -16.33
CA LEU A 192 18.20 -7.13 -16.22
C LEU A 192 18.89 -6.22 -15.20
N PRO A 193 19.00 -4.91 -15.47
CA PRO A 193 19.54 -4.00 -14.48
C PRO A 193 18.55 -3.80 -13.33
N ALA A 194 19.05 -3.57 -12.11
CA ALA A 194 18.23 -3.28 -10.93
C ALA A 194 17.27 -2.07 -11.09
N HIS A 195 17.51 -1.20 -12.08
CA HIS A 195 16.68 -0.04 -12.39
C HIS A 195 15.71 -0.27 -13.56
N ALA A 196 15.49 -1.52 -14.00
CA ALA A 196 14.60 -1.85 -15.11
C ALA A 196 13.14 -1.45 -14.85
N LEU A 197 12.74 -1.28 -13.59
CA LEU A 197 11.41 -0.81 -13.20
C LEU A 197 11.34 0.68 -12.82
N SER A 198 12.39 1.48 -13.04
CA SER A 198 12.41 2.88 -12.59
C SER A 198 11.28 3.75 -13.14
N VAL A 199 10.72 3.41 -14.30
CA VAL A 199 9.52 4.11 -14.82
C VAL A 199 8.28 3.79 -13.98
N LEU A 200 8.06 2.52 -13.59
CA LEU A 200 6.97 2.13 -12.70
C LEU A 200 7.15 2.77 -11.31
N GLU A 201 8.37 2.68 -10.75
CA GLU A 201 8.71 3.29 -9.47
C GLU A 201 8.47 4.80 -9.47
N LEU A 202 8.82 5.50 -10.55
CA LEU A 202 8.62 6.94 -10.70
C LEU A 202 7.14 7.31 -10.87
N ALA A 203 6.34 6.50 -11.54
CA ALA A 203 4.89 6.70 -11.64
C ALA A 203 4.21 6.60 -10.25
N MET A 204 4.73 5.73 -9.38
CA MET A 204 4.22 5.50 -8.03
C MET A 204 4.87 6.38 -6.95
N ALA A 205 5.93 7.11 -7.32
CA ALA A 205 6.66 8.01 -6.43
C ALA A 205 5.79 9.13 -5.84
N PRO A 206 5.92 9.47 -4.53
CA PRO A 206 5.39 10.72 -4.01
C PRO A 206 6.04 11.93 -4.70
N VAL A 207 5.42 13.10 -4.57
CA VAL A 207 6.00 14.35 -5.09
C VAL A 207 6.89 14.98 -4.02
N THR A 208 8.07 15.40 -4.43
CA THR A 208 9.10 16.00 -3.57
C THR A 208 9.55 17.32 -4.19
N PHE A 209 9.98 18.26 -3.34
CA PHE A 209 10.31 19.62 -3.76
C PHE A 209 11.74 20.06 -3.41
N PRO A 210 12.78 19.24 -3.67
CA PRO A 210 14.14 19.66 -3.39
C PRO A 210 14.54 20.82 -4.32
N PRO A 211 15.32 21.81 -3.86
CA PRO A 211 15.69 22.99 -4.65
C PRO A 211 16.32 22.65 -6.01
N GLU A 212 17.15 21.61 -6.06
CA GLU A 212 17.79 21.14 -7.29
C GLU A 212 16.80 20.61 -8.34
N ARG A 213 15.66 20.05 -7.93
CA ARG A 213 14.62 19.55 -8.84
C ARG A 213 13.79 20.69 -9.40
N LEU A 214 13.47 21.67 -8.55
CA LEU A 214 12.74 22.87 -8.95
C LEU A 214 13.56 23.75 -9.90
N ALA A 215 14.89 23.75 -9.77
CA ALA A 215 15.81 24.50 -10.61
C ALA A 215 16.30 23.73 -11.86
N ALA A 216 15.84 22.50 -12.08
CA ALA A 216 16.30 21.66 -13.17
C ALA A 216 15.98 22.24 -14.57
N SER A 217 16.94 22.14 -15.50
CA SER A 217 16.73 22.48 -16.90
C SER A 217 16.11 21.32 -17.70
N LEU A 218 15.71 21.55 -18.96
CA LEU A 218 15.26 20.47 -19.84
C LEU A 218 16.35 19.41 -20.08
N GLU A 219 17.62 19.80 -20.11
CA GLU A 219 18.75 18.87 -20.24
C GLU A 219 18.91 17.99 -18.99
N ASP A 220 18.50 18.49 -17.82
CA ASP A 220 18.52 17.75 -16.56
C ASP A 220 17.35 16.78 -16.40
N ALA A 221 16.27 16.92 -17.19
CA ALA A 221 15.06 16.11 -17.00
C ALA A 221 15.31 14.59 -16.97
N PRO A 222 16.17 14.00 -17.82
CA PRO A 222 16.52 12.57 -17.75
C PRO A 222 17.21 12.16 -16.43
N ARG A 223 17.86 13.08 -15.70
CA ARG A 223 18.47 12.80 -14.39
C ARG A 223 17.42 12.54 -13.31
N TRP A 224 16.20 13.03 -13.53
CA TRP A 224 15.02 12.85 -12.68
C TRP A 224 14.12 11.68 -13.13
N ALA A 225 14.64 10.78 -13.97
CA ALA A 225 13.91 9.61 -14.46
C ALA A 225 14.01 8.38 -13.53
N ARG A 226 14.70 8.50 -12.40
CA ARG A 226 14.94 7.40 -11.46
C ARG A 226 14.70 7.85 -10.03
N VAL A 227 14.33 6.88 -9.21
CA VAL A 227 14.30 7.01 -7.75
C VAL A 227 15.65 6.48 -7.24
N ASN A 228 16.26 7.10 -6.23
CA ASN A 228 17.53 6.63 -5.65
C ASN A 228 17.33 6.19 -4.19
N ALA A 229 18.37 5.64 -3.56
CA ALA A 229 18.32 5.16 -2.17
C ALA A 229 18.22 6.27 -1.10
N ALA A 230 18.30 7.57 -1.45
CA ALA A 230 18.44 8.64 -0.45
C ALA A 230 17.66 9.94 -0.68
N LYS A 231 16.95 10.21 -1.79
CA LYS A 231 16.18 11.46 -1.95
C LYS A 231 14.82 11.26 -2.61
N THR A 232 14.01 10.60 -1.78
CA THR A 232 12.55 10.65 -1.60
C THR A 232 11.65 10.10 -2.71
N VAL A 233 11.70 8.76 -2.84
CA VAL A 233 10.50 7.93 -2.87
C VAL A 233 10.56 7.06 -1.64
N VAL A 234 9.66 7.32 -0.69
CA VAL A 234 9.45 6.38 0.40
C VAL A 234 8.89 5.13 -0.28
N THR A 235 9.71 4.09 -0.48
CA THR A 235 9.14 2.75 -0.39
C THR A 235 8.57 2.71 1.01
N VAL A 236 7.27 2.97 1.14
CA VAL A 236 6.64 2.71 2.42
C VAL A 236 6.89 1.22 2.61
N PRO A 237 7.63 0.81 3.67
CA PRO A 237 7.73 -0.59 3.97
C PRO A 237 6.32 -1.15 3.99
N MET A 238 6.18 -2.41 3.56
CA MET A 238 4.89 -3.08 3.42
C MET A 238 3.94 -2.63 4.54
N GLU A 239 2.91 -1.87 4.14
CA GLU A 239 1.97 -1.25 5.08
C GLU A 239 0.99 -2.33 5.57
N GLY A 240 0.91 -2.56 6.87
CA GLY A 240 -0.02 -3.50 7.48
C GLY A 240 -1.41 -2.90 7.68
N SER A 241 -2.32 -3.66 8.26
CA SER A 241 -3.63 -3.20 8.76
C SER A 241 -4.17 -4.28 9.70
N ASN A 242 -5.06 -3.91 10.60
CA ASN A 242 -5.84 -4.86 11.40
C ASN A 242 -7.33 -4.61 11.20
N ASN A 243 -8.14 -5.67 11.18
CA ASN A 243 -9.57 -5.56 11.43
C ASN A 243 -10.11 -6.83 12.10
N TRP A 244 -11.24 -6.69 12.79
CA TRP A 244 -11.97 -7.82 13.34
C TRP A 244 -13.43 -7.49 13.57
N VAL A 245 -14.24 -8.55 13.66
CA VAL A 245 -15.62 -8.51 14.13
C VAL A 245 -15.81 -9.55 15.21
N VAL A 246 -16.43 -9.16 16.31
CA VAL A 246 -16.92 -10.07 17.36
C VAL A 246 -18.44 -10.16 17.25
N ALA A 247 -18.96 -11.39 17.21
CA ALA A 247 -20.40 -11.67 17.16
C ALA A 247 -21.10 -11.18 18.43
N GLY A 248 -22.37 -10.78 18.32
CA GLY A 248 -23.16 -10.31 19.46
C GLY A 248 -23.28 -11.31 20.62
N SER A 249 -23.21 -12.61 20.34
CA SER A 249 -23.19 -13.67 21.37
C SER A 249 -21.93 -13.68 22.25
N ARG A 250 -20.89 -12.93 21.86
CA ARG A 250 -19.62 -12.77 22.59
C ARG A 250 -19.39 -11.33 23.03
N THR A 251 -20.43 -10.49 23.03
CA THR A 251 -20.34 -9.10 23.49
C THR A 251 -21.28 -8.85 24.65
N ALA A 252 -20.88 -7.95 25.55
CA ALA A 252 -21.71 -7.55 26.69
C ALA A 252 -23.04 -6.88 26.27
N SER A 253 -23.11 -6.33 25.05
CA SER A 253 -24.29 -5.64 24.53
C SER A 253 -25.27 -6.54 23.77
N GLY A 254 -24.87 -7.78 23.44
CA GLY A 254 -25.62 -8.66 22.54
C GLY A 254 -25.54 -8.24 21.06
N ARG A 255 -24.81 -7.16 20.72
CA ARG A 255 -24.64 -6.64 19.36
C ARG A 255 -23.21 -6.82 18.87
N PRO A 256 -22.97 -7.05 17.57
CA PRO A 256 -21.63 -7.17 17.04
C PRO A 256 -20.77 -5.92 17.33
N ILE A 257 -19.47 -6.14 17.54
CA ILE A 257 -18.46 -5.09 17.66
C ILE A 257 -17.44 -5.28 16.54
N MET A 258 -17.23 -4.24 15.74
CA MET A 258 -16.20 -4.21 14.69
C MET A 258 -15.10 -3.21 15.06
N ALA A 259 -13.85 -3.58 14.79
CA ALA A 259 -12.73 -2.67 14.82
C ALA A 259 -12.01 -2.66 13.46
N SER A 260 -11.50 -1.48 13.12
CA SER A 260 -10.84 -1.20 11.84
C SER A 260 -9.63 -0.33 12.12
N ASP A 261 -8.46 -0.76 11.68
CA ASP A 261 -7.19 -0.09 11.96
C ASP A 261 -6.21 -0.22 10.78
N PRO A 262 -6.43 0.54 9.68
CA PRO A 262 -5.55 0.50 8.53
C PRO A 262 -4.21 1.21 8.82
N HIS A 263 -3.07 0.51 8.68
CA HIS A 263 -1.75 1.11 8.91
C HIS A 263 -1.24 1.69 7.61
N ARG A 264 -1.16 3.01 7.54
CA ARG A 264 -0.60 3.73 6.40
C ARG A 264 0.49 4.65 6.89
N ALA A 265 1.42 5.02 6.02
CA ALA A 265 2.42 6.04 6.33
C ALA A 265 1.75 7.28 6.95
N HIS A 266 2.26 7.70 8.09
CA HIS A 266 1.84 8.93 8.71
C HIS A 266 2.31 10.11 7.86
N ALA A 267 1.36 10.83 7.28
CA ALA A 267 1.60 12.02 6.46
C ALA A 267 0.80 13.21 7.02
N ALA A 268 1.29 14.42 6.76
CA ALA A 268 0.57 15.65 7.03
C ALA A 268 0.34 16.42 5.72
N PRO A 269 -0.91 16.55 5.24
CA PRO A 269 -2.14 15.95 5.76
C PRO A 269 -2.19 14.42 5.60
N SER A 270 -2.99 13.75 6.45
CA SER A 270 -3.13 12.28 6.43
C SER A 270 -3.75 11.77 5.12
N LEU A 271 -3.44 10.52 4.73
CA LEU A 271 -4.08 9.89 3.58
C LEU A 271 -5.60 9.78 3.75
N ARG A 272 -6.05 9.28 4.90
CA ARG A 272 -7.47 9.06 5.19
C ARG A 272 -8.15 10.37 5.55
N TYR A 273 -9.36 10.54 5.03
CA TYR A 273 -10.23 11.67 5.31
C TYR A 273 -11.58 11.14 5.82
N MET A 274 -11.96 11.56 7.03
CA MET A 274 -13.23 11.15 7.62
C MET A 274 -14.33 12.14 7.30
N VAL A 275 -15.53 11.63 7.04
CA VAL A 275 -16.72 12.43 6.78
C VAL A 275 -17.96 11.70 7.28
N HIS A 276 -18.95 12.47 7.74
CA HIS A 276 -20.31 11.99 7.94
C HIS A 276 -21.23 12.67 6.93
N MET A 277 -22.06 11.92 6.22
CA MET A 277 -22.99 12.43 5.22
C MET A 277 -24.40 11.89 5.48
N THR A 278 -25.37 12.81 5.53
CA THR A 278 -26.79 12.46 5.65
C THR A 278 -27.61 13.16 4.55
N ALA A 279 -28.45 12.38 3.87
CA ALA A 279 -29.46 12.82 2.90
C ALA A 279 -30.60 11.76 2.86
N PRO A 280 -31.77 12.03 2.23
CA PRO A 280 -32.77 10.99 2.03
C PRO A 280 -32.18 9.76 1.32
N GLY A 281 -32.19 8.60 1.99
CA GLY A 281 -31.61 7.35 1.49
C GLY A 281 -30.10 7.17 1.72
N LEU A 282 -29.43 8.10 2.43
CA LEU A 282 -28.00 8.02 2.75
C LEU A 282 -27.76 8.50 4.19
N ASP A 283 -27.16 7.68 5.03
CA ASP A 283 -26.62 8.10 6.32
C ASP A 283 -25.36 7.30 6.59
N ILE A 284 -24.19 7.94 6.48
CA ILE A 284 -22.91 7.21 6.47
C ILE A 284 -21.80 8.03 7.09
N ILE A 285 -21.03 7.40 7.97
CA ILE A 285 -19.85 7.99 8.61
C ILE A 285 -18.68 7.03 8.48
N GLY A 286 -17.51 7.55 8.14
CA GLY A 286 -16.28 6.78 8.10
C GLY A 286 -15.19 7.47 7.32
N ALA A 287 -14.19 6.69 6.92
CA ALA A 287 -13.01 7.14 6.21
C ALA A 287 -13.03 6.72 4.74
N GLY A 288 -12.62 7.66 3.88
CA GLY A 288 -12.24 7.42 2.49
C GLY A 288 -10.92 8.15 2.18
N GLU A 289 -10.72 8.49 0.91
CA GLU A 289 -9.64 9.38 0.46
C GLU A 289 -10.21 10.75 0.11
N ALA A 290 -9.46 11.83 0.39
CA ALA A 290 -9.96 13.18 0.13
C ALA A 290 -10.19 13.46 -1.37
N SER A 291 -9.60 12.68 -2.27
CA SER A 291 -9.72 12.78 -3.72
C SER A 291 -10.82 11.91 -4.33
N SER A 292 -11.54 11.12 -3.54
CA SER A 292 -12.53 10.15 -4.03
C SER A 292 -13.85 10.26 -3.27
N PRO A 293 -15.01 10.12 -3.94
CA PRO A 293 -16.30 10.18 -3.28
C PRO A 293 -16.58 8.94 -2.44
N GLY A 294 -17.45 9.09 -1.45
CA GLY A 294 -17.93 7.99 -0.61
C GLY A 294 -17.05 7.68 0.59
N VAL A 295 -17.33 6.54 1.22
CA VAL A 295 -16.67 6.04 2.43
C VAL A 295 -16.34 4.56 2.19
N MET A 296 -15.11 4.20 2.51
CA MET A 296 -14.55 2.87 2.25
C MET A 296 -14.53 1.99 3.50
N ALA A 297 -14.36 2.59 4.68
CA ALA A 297 -14.45 1.92 5.97
C ALA A 297 -15.25 2.80 6.93
N GLY A 298 -16.28 2.26 7.57
CA GLY A 298 -17.21 3.06 8.35
C GLY A 298 -18.48 2.30 8.70
N HIS A 299 -19.56 3.03 8.92
CA HIS A 299 -20.88 2.45 9.13
C HIS A 299 -22.00 3.36 8.60
N ASN A 300 -23.15 2.75 8.29
CA ASN A 300 -24.29 3.41 7.66
C ASN A 300 -25.60 3.36 8.49
N GLY A 301 -25.45 3.17 9.81
CA GLY A 301 -26.57 3.07 10.75
C GLY A 301 -27.21 1.67 10.81
N HIS A 302 -27.05 0.86 9.77
CA HIS A 302 -27.45 -0.56 9.73
C HIS A 302 -26.24 -1.49 9.85
N ALA A 303 -25.20 -1.25 9.06
CA ALA A 303 -24.01 -2.07 9.01
C ALA A 303 -22.72 -1.27 9.18
N ALA A 304 -21.70 -1.93 9.72
CA ALA A 304 -20.31 -1.52 9.71
C ALA A 304 -19.53 -2.38 8.72
N PHE A 305 -18.53 -1.78 8.08
CA PHE A 305 -17.67 -2.44 7.11
C PHE A 305 -16.27 -1.85 7.14
N SER A 306 -15.27 -2.69 6.86
CA SER A 306 -13.86 -2.30 6.85
C SER A 306 -13.05 -3.24 5.96
N LEU A 307 -11.77 -2.92 5.79
CA LEU A 307 -10.82 -3.69 5.01
C LEU A 307 -9.42 -3.73 5.62
N THR A 308 -8.69 -4.80 5.35
CA THR A 308 -7.21 -4.85 5.39
C THR A 308 -6.68 -5.30 4.03
N ILE A 309 -5.37 -5.27 3.81
CA ILE A 309 -4.75 -5.83 2.60
C ILE A 309 -4.83 -7.35 2.62
N PHE A 310 -5.23 -7.93 1.49
CA PHE A 310 -5.12 -9.35 1.17
C PHE A 310 -4.02 -9.50 0.11
N CYS A 311 -2.95 -10.22 0.38
CA CYS A 311 -1.73 -10.21 -0.43
C CYS A 311 -1.81 -11.06 -1.71
N ALA A 312 -2.93 -10.96 -2.42
CA ALA A 312 -3.05 -11.54 -3.74
C ALA A 312 -2.25 -10.73 -4.76
N ASP A 313 -1.63 -11.47 -5.68
CA ASP A 313 -0.79 -10.94 -6.73
C ASP A 313 -1.65 -10.26 -7.82
N GLN A 314 -1.26 -9.05 -8.23
CA GLN A 314 -1.97 -8.27 -9.25
C GLN A 314 -1.07 -7.68 -10.36
N GLU A 315 0.21 -8.06 -10.42
CA GLU A 315 1.15 -7.56 -11.43
C GLU A 315 2.11 -8.65 -11.87
N ASP A 316 2.61 -8.57 -13.10
CA ASP A 316 3.80 -9.34 -13.50
C ASP A 316 4.71 -8.55 -14.43
N VAL A 317 5.98 -8.93 -14.41
CA VAL A 317 7.01 -8.41 -15.30
C VAL A 317 7.22 -9.35 -16.49
N PHE A 318 6.95 -8.85 -17.69
CA PHE A 318 7.17 -9.58 -18.94
C PHE A 318 8.42 -9.07 -19.66
N VAL A 319 9.33 -9.99 -19.97
CA VAL A 319 10.53 -9.76 -20.79
C VAL A 319 10.19 -10.06 -22.25
N LEU A 320 10.23 -9.04 -23.08
CA LEU A 320 9.91 -9.10 -24.50
C LEU A 320 11.21 -9.27 -25.30
N THR A 321 11.28 -10.27 -26.17
CA THR A 321 12.35 -10.38 -27.16
C THR A 321 12.03 -9.47 -28.35
N THR A 322 12.79 -8.39 -28.53
CA THR A 322 12.57 -7.42 -29.61
C THR A 322 13.35 -7.75 -30.88
N ASP A 323 12.85 -7.33 -32.03
CA ASP A 323 13.51 -7.48 -33.32
C ASP A 323 14.72 -6.52 -33.37
N PRO A 324 15.96 -7.00 -33.49
CA PRO A 324 17.14 -6.13 -33.52
C PRO A 324 17.11 -5.09 -34.64
N ASP A 325 16.44 -5.39 -35.75
CA ASP A 325 16.32 -4.51 -36.91
C ASP A 325 15.07 -3.61 -36.85
N ALA A 326 14.12 -3.94 -35.96
CA ALA A 326 12.86 -3.21 -35.77
C ALA A 326 12.45 -3.25 -34.27
N PRO A 327 13.07 -2.47 -33.38
CA PRO A 327 12.93 -2.64 -31.92
C PRO A 327 11.52 -2.42 -31.37
N THR A 328 10.59 -1.85 -32.16
CA THR A 328 9.17 -1.76 -31.84
C THR A 328 8.40 -3.05 -32.09
N ARG A 329 9.04 -4.08 -32.68
CA ARG A 329 8.48 -5.43 -32.86
C ARG A 329 9.02 -6.36 -31.79
N TYR A 330 8.16 -7.20 -31.26
CA TYR A 330 8.54 -8.22 -30.28
C TYR A 330 7.90 -9.57 -30.58
N ARG A 331 8.55 -10.66 -30.17
CA ARG A 331 8.04 -12.02 -30.36
C ARG A 331 6.75 -12.21 -29.57
N HIS A 332 5.72 -12.70 -30.24
CA HIS A 332 4.46 -13.12 -29.61
C HIS A 332 3.77 -14.18 -30.48
N GLY A 333 3.37 -15.28 -29.87
CA GLY A 333 2.90 -16.49 -30.55
C GLY A 333 3.90 -16.99 -31.60
N ALA A 334 3.40 -17.36 -32.77
CA ALA A 334 4.23 -17.86 -33.87
C ALA A 334 5.00 -16.75 -34.64
N GLY A 335 4.87 -15.47 -34.26
CA GLY A 335 5.32 -14.35 -35.07
C GLY A 335 5.87 -13.17 -34.28
N TRP A 336 5.67 -11.99 -34.86
CA TRP A 336 6.09 -10.70 -34.30
C TRP A 336 4.84 -9.82 -34.14
N ALA A 337 4.68 -9.21 -32.97
CA ALA A 337 3.69 -8.19 -32.69
C ALA A 337 4.34 -6.81 -32.68
N GLU A 338 3.57 -5.77 -33.02
CA GLU A 338 4.01 -4.37 -32.99
C GLU A 338 3.65 -3.74 -31.63
N MET A 339 4.56 -2.95 -31.07
CA MET A 339 4.26 -2.06 -29.95
C MET A 339 3.41 -0.88 -30.43
N ARG A 340 2.41 -0.50 -29.63
CA ARG A 340 1.67 0.75 -29.85
C ARG A 340 2.50 1.91 -29.31
N GLU A 341 2.79 2.88 -30.18
CA GLU A 341 3.42 4.15 -29.81
C GLU A 341 2.39 5.29 -29.79
N GLU A 342 2.43 6.11 -28.74
CA GLU A 342 1.61 7.30 -28.61
C GLU A 342 2.50 8.51 -28.31
N ALA A 343 2.48 9.52 -29.18
CA ALA A 343 3.13 10.78 -28.94
C ALA A 343 2.22 11.66 -28.06
N GLU A 344 2.68 12.01 -26.87
CA GLU A 344 1.96 12.85 -25.93
C GLU A 344 2.66 14.20 -25.72
N VAL A 345 1.86 15.26 -25.57
CA VAL A 345 2.32 16.62 -25.33
C VAL A 345 2.29 16.94 -23.84
N PHE A 346 3.39 17.50 -23.33
CA PHE A 346 3.60 17.87 -21.93
C PHE A 346 3.90 19.36 -21.84
N ALA A 347 3.02 20.10 -21.18
CA ALA A 347 3.32 21.49 -20.81
C ALA A 347 4.42 21.51 -19.74
N VAL A 348 5.38 22.43 -19.88
CA VAL A 348 6.52 22.54 -18.96
C VAL A 348 6.72 24.00 -18.56
N ARG A 349 6.71 24.28 -17.25
CA ARG A 349 6.87 25.65 -16.73
C ARG A 349 8.12 26.31 -17.26
N GLY A 350 7.95 27.48 -17.90
CA GLY A 350 9.06 28.28 -18.42
C GLY A 350 9.67 27.77 -19.73
N HIS A 351 9.08 26.76 -20.37
CA HIS A 351 9.59 26.15 -21.60
C HIS A 351 8.47 25.91 -22.62
N PRO A 352 8.79 25.72 -23.92
CA PRO A 352 7.83 25.19 -24.88
C PRO A 352 7.35 23.79 -24.49
N ASP A 353 6.17 23.42 -24.95
CA ASP A 353 5.64 22.07 -24.78
C ASP A 353 6.62 21.02 -25.29
N GLN A 354 6.78 19.93 -24.54
CA GLN A 354 7.62 18.80 -24.88
C GLN A 354 6.75 17.66 -25.42
N THR A 355 7.21 16.98 -26.47
CA THR A 355 6.54 15.77 -26.98
C THR A 355 7.36 14.54 -26.62
N LEU A 356 6.76 13.60 -25.89
CA LEU A 356 7.41 12.35 -25.50
C LEU A 356 6.56 11.16 -25.93
N THR A 357 7.23 10.11 -26.41
CA THR A 357 6.56 8.88 -26.83
C THR A 357 6.31 7.96 -25.62
N LEU A 358 5.09 7.46 -25.55
CA LEU A 358 4.67 6.35 -24.69
C LEU A 358 4.61 5.08 -25.51
N ARG A 359 5.05 3.95 -24.95
CA ARG A 359 5.06 2.66 -25.64
C ARG A 359 4.30 1.61 -24.86
N PHE A 360 3.55 0.79 -25.57
CA PHE A 360 2.74 -0.27 -24.99
C PHE A 360 2.88 -1.55 -25.80
N SER A 361 3.14 -2.66 -25.13
CA SER A 361 2.96 -4.00 -25.69
C SER A 361 1.55 -4.52 -25.37
N ARG A 362 1.26 -5.78 -25.72
CA ARG A 362 0.05 -6.48 -25.29
C ARG A 362 -0.02 -6.60 -23.76
N HIS A 363 1.14 -6.80 -23.11
CA HIS A 363 1.26 -6.95 -21.67
C HIS A 363 1.07 -5.62 -20.94
N GLY A 364 1.41 -4.48 -21.55
CA GLY A 364 1.16 -3.19 -20.92
C GLY A 364 2.24 -2.16 -21.27
N PRO A 365 2.44 -1.15 -20.41
CA PRO A 365 3.45 -0.14 -20.63
C PRO A 365 4.85 -0.76 -20.71
N VAL A 366 5.62 -0.33 -21.71
CA VAL A 366 7.04 -0.68 -21.83
C VAL A 366 7.84 0.29 -20.96
N VAL A 367 8.53 -0.25 -19.96
CA VAL A 367 9.19 0.53 -18.89
C VAL A 367 10.72 0.54 -18.99
N TRP A 368 11.29 -0.37 -19.77
CA TRP A 368 12.71 -0.46 -20.03
C TRP A 368 12.98 -1.15 -21.37
N GLU A 369 14.06 -0.75 -22.05
CA GLU A 369 14.42 -1.25 -23.38
C GLU A 369 15.94 -1.29 -23.54
N GLU A 370 16.44 -2.29 -24.26
CA GLU A 370 17.78 -2.36 -24.82
C GLU A 370 17.76 -3.14 -26.16
N ALA A 371 18.91 -3.27 -26.82
CA ALA A 371 18.98 -4.01 -28.08
C ALA A 371 18.54 -5.48 -27.89
N GLY A 372 17.49 -5.91 -28.61
CA GLY A 372 16.95 -7.27 -28.58
C GLY A 372 16.06 -7.60 -27.37
N ARG A 373 15.88 -6.70 -26.40
CA ARG A 373 15.01 -6.92 -25.22
C ARG A 373 14.24 -5.67 -24.81
N ALA A 374 13.03 -5.86 -24.30
CA ALA A 374 12.26 -4.84 -23.60
C ALA A 374 11.55 -5.42 -22.39
N LEU A 375 11.16 -4.57 -21.44
CA LEU A 375 10.39 -4.94 -20.25
C LEU A 375 9.02 -4.28 -20.31
N ALA A 376 7.97 -5.07 -20.15
CA ALA A 376 6.61 -4.58 -19.98
C ALA A 376 6.05 -4.99 -18.62
N VAL A 377 5.22 -4.12 -18.03
CA VAL A 377 4.52 -4.42 -16.78
C VAL A 377 3.05 -4.69 -17.10
N ARG A 378 2.57 -5.88 -16.75
CA ARG A 378 1.14 -6.18 -16.72
C ARG A 378 0.62 -5.90 -15.33
N THR A 379 -0.50 -5.19 -15.21
CA THR A 379 -1.13 -4.87 -13.92
C THR A 379 -2.65 -4.83 -14.07
N VAL A 380 -3.35 -5.33 -13.05
CA VAL A 380 -4.82 -5.23 -12.92
C VAL A 380 -5.30 -3.79 -13.05
N PHE A 381 -4.49 -2.79 -12.70
CA PHE A 381 -4.84 -1.37 -12.78
C PHE A 381 -5.24 -0.89 -14.17
N THR A 382 -4.77 -1.58 -15.21
CA THR A 382 -5.12 -1.24 -16.60
C THR A 382 -6.49 -1.79 -17.02
N GLU A 383 -7.10 -2.65 -16.21
CA GLU A 383 -8.40 -3.25 -16.49
C GLU A 383 -9.55 -2.31 -16.15
N ALA A 384 -10.64 -2.43 -16.92
CA ALA A 384 -11.90 -1.76 -16.60
C ALA A 384 -12.48 -2.32 -15.30
N GLY A 385 -13.01 -1.43 -14.47
CA GLY A 385 -13.62 -1.78 -13.19
C GLY A 385 -12.64 -2.04 -12.04
N SER A 386 -11.35 -1.84 -12.28
CA SER A 386 -10.31 -2.05 -11.27
C SER A 386 -10.06 -0.85 -10.34
N ALA A 387 -10.86 0.23 -10.44
CA ALA A 387 -10.54 1.49 -9.77
C ALA A 387 -10.28 1.28 -8.29
N PRO A 388 -9.17 1.84 -7.81
CA PRO A 388 -8.73 1.67 -6.43
C PRO A 388 -9.82 2.05 -5.44
N TYR A 389 -10.26 1.09 -4.63
CA TYR A 389 -11.21 1.29 -3.53
C TYR A 389 -12.60 1.83 -3.90
N MET A 390 -12.88 2.19 -5.15
CA MET A 390 -14.12 2.88 -5.50
C MET A 390 -15.34 1.95 -5.56
N ALA A 391 -15.10 0.63 -5.64
CA ALA A 391 -16.13 -0.39 -5.38
C ALA A 391 -16.73 -0.28 -3.96
N SER A 392 -16.12 0.52 -3.06
CA SER A 392 -16.75 0.94 -1.80
C SER A 392 -18.10 1.63 -1.97
N LEU A 393 -18.35 2.35 -3.08
CA LEU A 393 -19.66 2.96 -3.35
C LEU A 393 -20.79 1.94 -3.41
N ARG A 394 -20.50 0.70 -3.82
CA ARG A 394 -21.42 -0.44 -3.78
C ARG A 394 -21.54 -1.01 -2.38
N THR A 395 -20.41 -1.47 -1.84
CA THR A 395 -20.38 -2.23 -0.58
C THR A 395 -20.86 -1.41 0.62
N MET A 396 -20.64 -0.08 0.63
CA MET A 396 -21.12 0.80 1.70
C MET A 396 -22.65 0.92 1.79
N ARG A 397 -23.38 0.42 0.78
CA ARG A 397 -24.85 0.45 0.68
C ARG A 397 -25.48 -0.92 0.94
N ALA A 398 -24.68 -1.98 1.02
CA ALA A 398 -25.17 -3.34 1.18
C ALA A 398 -25.95 -3.53 2.49
N LYS A 399 -26.99 -4.37 2.42
CA LYS A 399 -27.84 -4.76 3.55
C LYS A 399 -27.81 -6.28 3.66
N GLY A 400 -27.24 -6.80 4.75
CA GLY A 400 -26.89 -8.19 4.91
C GLY A 400 -25.55 -8.58 4.26
N PHE A 401 -24.92 -9.60 4.83
CA PHE A 401 -23.60 -10.06 4.41
C PHE A 401 -23.59 -10.68 3.01
N ALA A 402 -24.65 -11.38 2.61
CA ALA A 402 -24.75 -11.96 1.26
C ALA A 402 -24.73 -10.89 0.17
N ALA A 403 -25.53 -9.83 0.31
CA ALA A 403 -25.51 -8.70 -0.62
C ALA A 403 -24.15 -7.98 -0.62
N PHE A 404 -23.51 -7.85 0.55
CA PHE A 404 -22.17 -7.27 0.64
C PHE A 404 -21.13 -8.07 -0.15
N ARG A 405 -21.21 -9.41 -0.12
CA ARG A 405 -20.34 -10.30 -0.90
C ARG A 405 -20.60 -10.19 -2.41
N ASP A 406 -21.86 -10.14 -2.82
CA ASP A 406 -22.22 -9.96 -4.22
C ASP A 406 -21.64 -8.65 -4.76
N GLU A 407 -21.75 -7.54 -4.02
CA GLU A 407 -21.17 -6.25 -4.39
C GLU A 407 -19.62 -6.28 -4.39
N ALA A 408 -19.00 -7.09 -3.53
CA ALA A 408 -17.55 -7.24 -3.48
C ALA A 408 -16.96 -7.93 -4.73
N THR A 409 -17.77 -8.61 -5.56
CA THR A 409 -17.30 -9.20 -6.83
C THR A 409 -16.84 -8.15 -7.84
N HIS A 410 -17.29 -6.90 -7.69
CA HIS A 410 -16.87 -5.75 -8.50
C HIS A 410 -15.59 -5.08 -7.97
N TRP A 411 -15.02 -5.57 -6.87
CA TRP A 411 -13.82 -4.99 -6.29
C TRP A 411 -12.58 -5.51 -7.01
N GLY A 412 -12.06 -4.73 -7.97
CA GLY A 412 -10.89 -5.13 -8.73
C GLY A 412 -9.56 -4.86 -8.01
N ALA A 413 -9.34 -3.66 -7.48
CA ALA A 413 -8.12 -3.34 -6.77
C ALA A 413 -8.32 -2.28 -5.66
N PRO A 414 -7.43 -2.23 -4.65
CA PRO A 414 -6.44 -3.26 -4.34
C PRO A 414 -7.11 -4.52 -3.81
N THR A 415 -6.35 -5.61 -3.73
CA THR A 415 -6.77 -6.86 -3.08
C THR A 415 -6.89 -6.66 -1.56
N VAL A 416 -8.06 -7.02 -1.01
CA VAL A 416 -8.43 -6.68 0.37
C VAL A 416 -9.18 -7.81 1.07
N ASN A 417 -8.97 -7.90 2.38
CA ASN A 417 -9.79 -8.64 3.32
C ASN A 417 -10.92 -7.72 3.78
N LEU A 418 -12.13 -7.89 3.26
CA LEU A 418 -13.31 -7.16 3.69
C LEU A 418 -13.95 -7.81 4.91
N VAL A 419 -14.40 -7.01 5.87
CA VAL A 419 -15.23 -7.47 7.00
C VAL A 419 -16.54 -6.70 7.05
N TYR A 420 -17.60 -7.38 7.50
CA TYR A 420 -18.96 -6.85 7.60
C TYR A 420 -19.58 -7.24 8.95
N ALA A 421 -20.39 -6.36 9.52
CA ALA A 421 -21.23 -6.64 10.69
C ALA A 421 -22.46 -5.74 10.69
N ASP A 422 -23.65 -6.25 10.97
CA ASP A 422 -24.87 -5.43 11.00
C ASP A 422 -25.65 -5.48 12.33
N THR A 423 -26.74 -4.72 12.36
CA THR A 423 -27.64 -4.61 13.50
C THR A 423 -28.49 -5.85 13.75
N ASP A 424 -28.63 -6.74 12.76
CA ASP A 424 -29.43 -7.96 12.83
C ASP A 424 -28.59 -9.13 13.38
N GLY A 425 -27.27 -8.94 13.43
CA GLY A 425 -26.31 -9.89 13.99
C GLY A 425 -25.49 -10.63 12.93
N ASP A 426 -25.72 -10.35 11.65
CA ASP A 426 -24.96 -10.94 10.56
C ASP A 426 -23.55 -10.35 10.57
N PHE A 427 -22.56 -11.22 10.36
CA PHE A 427 -21.17 -10.80 10.24
C PHE A 427 -20.36 -11.79 9.42
N GLY A 428 -19.28 -11.31 8.83
CA GLY A 428 -18.41 -12.18 8.06
C GLY A 428 -17.17 -11.49 7.51
N TRP A 429 -16.39 -12.29 6.79
CA TRP A 429 -15.15 -11.88 6.13
C TRP A 429 -15.16 -12.37 4.68
N GLN A 430 -14.66 -11.56 3.75
CA GLN A 430 -14.57 -11.86 2.33
C GLN A 430 -13.23 -11.34 1.77
N ALA A 431 -12.43 -12.21 1.17
CA ALA A 431 -11.31 -11.77 0.35
C ALA A 431 -11.84 -11.23 -1.00
N ALA A 432 -11.36 -10.06 -1.43
CA ALA A 432 -11.84 -9.41 -2.65
C ALA A 432 -10.68 -8.80 -3.45
N GLY A 433 -10.83 -8.74 -4.77
CA GLY A 433 -9.79 -8.33 -5.71
C GLY A 433 -9.84 -9.14 -6.99
N PHE A 434 -9.32 -8.57 -8.08
CA PHE A 434 -9.00 -9.34 -9.29
C PHE A 434 -7.63 -9.97 -9.13
N VAL A 435 -7.58 -11.30 -9.27
CA VAL A 435 -6.32 -12.05 -9.21
C VAL A 435 -6.09 -12.71 -10.57
N PRO A 436 -4.96 -12.44 -11.26
CA PRO A 436 -4.69 -13.03 -12.56
C PRO A 436 -4.71 -14.55 -12.54
N ARG A 437 -5.39 -15.17 -13.52
CA ARG A 437 -5.31 -16.61 -13.73
C ARG A 437 -4.06 -16.92 -14.55
N ARG A 438 -3.07 -17.51 -13.88
CA ARG A 438 -1.79 -17.94 -14.44
C ARG A 438 -1.83 -19.44 -14.73
N ASN A 439 -1.48 -19.86 -15.95
CA ASN A 439 -1.45 -21.27 -16.33
C ASN A 439 -0.04 -21.85 -16.15
N GLY A 440 0.17 -22.61 -15.07
CA GLY A 440 1.44 -23.34 -14.88
C GLY A 440 2.59 -22.55 -14.25
N TRP A 441 2.35 -21.34 -13.73
CA TRP A 441 3.37 -20.50 -13.07
C TRP A 441 2.78 -19.69 -11.90
N ARG A 442 3.59 -19.01 -11.09
CA ARG A 442 3.18 -18.45 -9.79
C ARG A 442 3.38 -16.94 -9.59
N GLY A 443 3.92 -16.22 -10.58
CA GLY A 443 4.09 -14.76 -10.50
C GLY A 443 5.24 -14.32 -9.59
N LEU A 444 6.33 -15.11 -9.53
CA LEU A 444 7.42 -14.86 -8.58
C LEU A 444 8.68 -14.27 -9.22
N VAL A 445 8.83 -14.37 -10.52
CA VAL A 445 9.98 -13.90 -11.28
C VAL A 445 9.52 -13.26 -12.59
N PRO A 446 10.31 -12.36 -13.20
CA PRO A 446 10.03 -11.89 -14.55
C PRO A 446 10.00 -13.07 -15.51
N VAL A 447 9.00 -13.11 -16.39
CA VAL A 447 8.76 -14.21 -17.33
C VAL A 447 8.83 -13.76 -18.79
N ALA A 448 8.93 -14.70 -19.71
CA ALA A 448 8.90 -14.39 -21.14
C ALA A 448 7.51 -13.86 -21.57
N GLY A 449 7.50 -12.79 -22.38
CA GLY A 449 6.28 -12.22 -22.97
C GLY A 449 6.00 -12.70 -24.40
N ASP A 450 6.32 -13.95 -24.71
CA ASP A 450 6.10 -14.56 -26.03
C ASP A 450 4.68 -15.13 -26.21
N GLY A 451 3.84 -15.09 -25.18
CA GLY A 451 2.42 -15.45 -25.23
C GLY A 451 2.05 -16.71 -24.46
N ASP A 452 3.00 -17.57 -24.13
CA ASP A 452 2.71 -18.85 -23.45
C ASP A 452 2.31 -18.65 -21.98
N LEU A 453 2.77 -17.56 -21.37
CA LEU A 453 2.54 -17.21 -19.96
C LEU A 453 1.54 -16.06 -19.78
N ASP A 454 0.83 -15.67 -20.84
CA ASP A 454 -0.17 -14.60 -20.79
C ASP A 454 -1.32 -14.93 -19.80
N TRP A 455 -1.84 -13.92 -19.13
CA TRP A 455 -2.97 -14.05 -18.21
C TRP A 455 -4.23 -14.58 -18.92
N GLN A 456 -4.96 -15.47 -18.23
CA GLN A 456 -6.19 -16.09 -18.74
C GLN A 456 -7.43 -15.58 -17.98
N GLY A 457 -7.58 -14.26 -17.92
CA GLY A 457 -8.62 -13.59 -17.15
C GLY A 457 -8.28 -13.54 -15.66
N PHE A 458 -9.33 -13.41 -14.83
CA PHE A 458 -9.19 -13.13 -13.40
C PHE A 458 -10.06 -14.06 -12.56
N MET A 459 -9.60 -14.37 -11.36
CA MET A 459 -10.49 -14.67 -10.23
C MET A 459 -11.10 -13.36 -9.72
N THR A 460 -12.31 -13.44 -9.20
CA THR A 460 -13.01 -12.34 -8.53
C THR A 460 -13.34 -12.73 -7.10
N ALA A 461 -13.97 -11.84 -6.31
CA ALA A 461 -14.41 -12.19 -4.95
C ALA A 461 -15.34 -13.43 -4.91
N ALA A 462 -16.03 -13.77 -6.01
CA ALA A 462 -16.84 -14.98 -6.10
C ALA A 462 -16.01 -16.28 -6.07
N ASP A 463 -14.76 -16.21 -6.54
CA ASP A 463 -13.82 -17.34 -6.53
C ASP A 463 -13.02 -17.39 -5.22
N LEU A 464 -12.90 -16.28 -4.51
CA LEU A 464 -12.03 -16.10 -3.35
C LEU A 464 -12.70 -16.54 -2.02
N PRO A 465 -11.89 -16.88 -0.98
CA PRO A 465 -12.43 -17.40 0.27
C PRO A 465 -13.24 -16.36 1.05
N HIS A 466 -14.20 -16.86 1.82
CA HIS A 466 -15.03 -16.08 2.74
C HIS A 466 -15.40 -16.92 3.97
N LEU A 467 -15.82 -16.22 5.04
CA LEU A 467 -16.38 -16.80 6.24
C LEU A 467 -17.70 -16.11 6.56
N ASP A 468 -18.76 -16.90 6.69
CA ASP A 468 -20.08 -16.43 7.11
C ASP A 468 -20.34 -16.90 8.56
N ALA A 469 -20.49 -15.95 9.48
CA ALA A 469 -20.78 -16.15 10.89
C ALA A 469 -20.13 -17.41 11.52
N PRO A 470 -18.78 -17.57 11.47
CA PRO A 470 -18.14 -18.81 11.86
C PRO A 470 -18.39 -19.13 13.35
N GLY A 471 -18.53 -20.42 13.68
CA GLY A 471 -18.91 -20.88 15.03
C GLY A 471 -18.01 -20.43 16.19
N ARG A 472 -16.77 -19.99 15.90
CA ARG A 472 -15.88 -19.35 16.90
C ARG A 472 -16.38 -17.99 17.40
N GLY A 473 -17.34 -17.37 16.69
CA GLY A 473 -17.98 -16.11 17.06
C GLY A 473 -17.16 -14.85 16.79
N PHE A 474 -16.13 -14.93 15.95
CA PHE A 474 -15.38 -13.76 15.46
C PHE A 474 -14.70 -14.03 14.11
N VAL A 475 -14.42 -12.97 13.37
CA VAL A 475 -13.51 -12.94 12.21
C VAL A 475 -12.44 -11.89 12.42
N HIS A 476 -11.27 -12.07 11.82
CA HIS A 476 -10.16 -11.12 11.91
C HIS A 476 -9.29 -11.23 10.66
N SER A 477 -8.54 -10.16 10.39
CA SER A 477 -7.41 -10.19 9.49
C SER A 477 -6.37 -9.14 9.91
N ALA A 478 -5.11 -9.49 9.67
CA ALA A 478 -3.92 -8.70 9.90
C ALA A 478 -2.90 -8.87 8.75
N ASN A 479 -3.39 -9.10 7.52
CA ASN A 479 -2.59 -9.31 6.29
C ASN A 479 -1.81 -10.64 6.21
N GLU A 480 -2.04 -11.53 7.17
CA GLU A 480 -1.53 -12.89 7.20
C GLU A 480 -2.02 -13.71 6.02
N MET A 481 -1.31 -14.81 5.72
CA MET A 481 -1.83 -15.85 4.84
C MET A 481 -3.05 -16.50 5.51
N ASN A 482 -4.24 -16.14 5.02
CA ASN A 482 -5.52 -16.58 5.56
C ASN A 482 -6.36 -17.34 4.54
N LEU A 483 -5.70 -17.97 3.56
CA LEU A 483 -6.33 -18.97 2.71
C LEU A 483 -6.74 -20.19 3.56
N PRO A 484 -7.87 -20.86 3.23
CA PRO A 484 -8.22 -22.12 3.85
C PRO A 484 -7.09 -23.15 3.71
N PRO A 485 -6.85 -24.01 4.72
CA PRO A 485 -5.82 -25.05 4.63
C PRO A 485 -5.98 -26.02 3.44
N ASP A 486 -7.20 -26.18 2.95
CA ASP A 486 -7.59 -27.00 1.79
C ASP A 486 -7.69 -26.19 0.47
N TRP A 487 -7.19 -24.95 0.45
CA TRP A 487 -7.17 -24.13 -0.76
C TRP A 487 -6.38 -24.81 -1.89
N PRO A 488 -6.92 -24.89 -3.13
CA PRO A 488 -6.26 -25.62 -4.22
C PRO A 488 -4.89 -25.04 -4.59
N ALA A 489 -3.84 -25.88 -4.58
CA ALA A 489 -2.46 -25.48 -4.89
C ALA A 489 -2.23 -25.06 -6.35
N ASP A 490 -3.14 -25.44 -7.25
CA ASP A 490 -3.16 -25.05 -8.66
C ASP A 490 -3.94 -23.76 -8.92
N THR A 491 -4.51 -23.15 -7.86
CA THR A 491 -5.22 -21.87 -7.89
C THR A 491 -4.44 -20.84 -7.06
N PRO A 492 -3.24 -20.43 -7.51
CA PRO A 492 -2.41 -19.52 -6.75
C PRO A 492 -3.07 -18.15 -6.63
N VAL A 493 -3.08 -17.62 -5.40
CA VAL A 493 -3.54 -16.27 -5.10
C VAL A 493 -2.36 -15.31 -4.97
N GLY A 494 -1.34 -15.75 -4.24
CA GLY A 494 -0.11 -15.03 -3.94
C GLY A 494 0.74 -15.85 -2.97
N HIS A 495 2.01 -15.53 -2.88
CA HIS A 495 2.98 -16.26 -2.04
C HIS A 495 3.71 -15.37 -1.05
N GLU A 496 3.62 -14.06 -1.18
CA GLU A 496 4.29 -13.08 -0.32
C GLU A 496 3.27 -12.45 0.63
N TRP A 497 3.28 -12.89 1.88
CA TRP A 497 2.33 -12.43 2.91
C TRP A 497 3.06 -11.71 4.03
N PHE A 498 2.30 -10.95 4.82
CA PHE A 498 2.83 -10.42 6.08
C PHE A 498 2.97 -11.55 7.10
N GLU A 499 3.79 -11.30 8.12
CA GLU A 499 3.88 -12.19 9.27
C GLU A 499 2.52 -12.36 9.97
N ASP A 500 2.26 -13.59 10.41
CA ASP A 500 1.01 -14.01 11.03
C ASP A 500 0.88 -13.62 12.52
N LEU A 501 1.93 -13.04 13.09
CA LEU A 501 2.06 -12.78 14.53
C LEU A 501 0.97 -11.83 15.06
N ARG A 502 0.65 -10.77 14.29
CA ARG A 502 -0.43 -9.83 14.64
C ARG A 502 -1.79 -10.53 14.59
N ALA A 503 -2.04 -11.33 13.57
CA ALA A 503 -3.28 -12.09 13.43
C ALA A 503 -3.44 -13.11 14.58
N ALA A 504 -2.38 -13.83 14.91
CA ALA A 504 -2.36 -14.75 16.05
C ALA A 504 -2.66 -14.04 17.37
N ARG A 505 -2.08 -12.85 17.61
CA ARG A 505 -2.35 -12.05 18.81
C ARG A 505 -3.80 -11.58 18.88
N ILE A 506 -4.38 -11.15 17.75
CA ILE A 506 -5.81 -10.79 17.68
C ILE A 506 -6.67 -12.01 18.01
N ALA A 507 -6.42 -13.16 17.40
CA ALA A 507 -7.17 -14.39 17.65
C ALA A 507 -7.10 -14.84 19.11
N GLU A 508 -5.91 -14.77 19.73
CA GLU A 508 -5.69 -15.07 21.15
C GLU A 508 -6.55 -14.16 22.04
N ALA A 509 -6.44 -12.84 21.84
CA ALA A 509 -7.15 -11.85 22.66
C ALA A 509 -8.68 -11.96 22.51
N LEU A 510 -9.18 -12.21 21.29
CA LEU A 510 -10.61 -12.41 21.03
C LEU A 510 -11.14 -13.73 21.59
N GLY A 511 -10.31 -14.79 21.54
CA GLY A 511 -10.65 -16.12 22.05
C GLY A 511 -10.67 -16.21 23.57
N ALA A 512 -9.88 -15.40 24.26
CA ALA A 512 -9.71 -15.43 25.72
C ALA A 512 -10.95 -15.02 26.54
N ARG A 513 -11.97 -14.45 25.89
CA ARG A 513 -13.17 -13.95 26.57
C ARG A 513 -14.40 -13.90 25.66
N ASP A 514 -15.58 -13.88 26.25
CA ASP A 514 -16.90 -13.87 25.61
C ASP A 514 -17.78 -12.68 26.04
N ASP A 515 -17.22 -11.70 26.74
CA ASP A 515 -17.87 -10.51 27.29
C ASP A 515 -17.35 -9.21 26.66
N HIS A 516 -16.97 -9.25 25.37
CA HIS A 516 -16.33 -8.10 24.70
C HIS A 516 -17.19 -6.83 24.73
N ASP A 517 -16.54 -5.71 24.97
CA ASP A 517 -17.12 -4.37 24.91
C ASP A 517 -16.22 -3.40 24.12
N ILE A 518 -16.66 -2.15 23.96
CA ILE A 518 -15.90 -1.14 23.22
C ILE A 518 -14.52 -0.89 23.87
N ALA A 519 -14.44 -0.92 25.20
CA ALA A 519 -13.17 -0.68 25.90
C ALA A 519 -12.15 -1.80 25.63
N SER A 520 -12.59 -3.06 25.63
CA SER A 520 -11.75 -4.21 25.30
C SER A 520 -11.29 -4.18 23.83
N ALA A 521 -12.14 -3.76 22.90
CA ALA A 521 -11.77 -3.58 21.50
C ALA A 521 -10.72 -2.47 21.34
N CYS A 522 -10.90 -1.31 21.99
CA CYS A 522 -9.91 -0.24 21.98
C CYS A 522 -8.58 -0.68 22.62
N ALA A 523 -8.61 -1.44 23.71
CA ALA A 523 -7.42 -1.95 24.36
C ALA A 523 -6.62 -2.89 23.42
N LEU A 524 -7.31 -3.73 22.65
CA LEU A 524 -6.69 -4.58 21.63
C LEU A 524 -6.12 -3.77 20.46
N GLN A 525 -6.80 -2.72 20.00
CA GLN A 525 -6.28 -1.83 18.94
C GLN A 525 -4.96 -1.16 19.35
N THR A 526 -4.75 -0.94 20.65
CA THR A 526 -3.53 -0.32 21.18
C THR A 526 -2.60 -1.33 21.87
N ASP A 527 -2.75 -2.63 21.62
CA ASP A 527 -1.91 -3.64 22.27
C ASP A 527 -0.45 -3.55 21.77
N THR A 528 0.48 -3.43 22.71
CA THR A 528 1.93 -3.32 22.48
C THR A 528 2.68 -4.63 22.77
N ALA A 529 1.96 -5.73 23.06
CA ALA A 529 2.58 -7.03 23.32
C ALA A 529 3.25 -7.61 22.06
N SER A 530 4.50 -8.05 22.23
CA SER A 530 5.28 -8.77 21.23
C SER A 530 5.64 -10.15 21.77
N PRO A 531 4.70 -11.11 21.83
CA PRO A 531 4.97 -12.47 22.34
C PRO A 531 6.06 -13.18 21.52
N PHE A 532 6.26 -12.77 20.26
CA PHE A 532 7.32 -13.28 19.41
C PHE A 532 8.73 -12.97 19.93
N ALA A 533 8.92 -11.86 20.63
CA ALA A 533 10.22 -11.50 21.19
C ALA A 533 10.78 -12.58 22.14
N ALA A 534 9.88 -13.30 22.82
CA ALA A 534 10.24 -14.40 23.71
C ALA A 534 11.02 -15.52 22.99
N ARG A 535 10.79 -15.73 21.69
CA ARG A 535 11.50 -16.77 20.90
C ARG A 535 12.99 -16.51 20.83
N LEU A 536 13.40 -15.29 20.46
CA LEU A 536 14.83 -14.92 20.43
C LEU A 536 15.42 -14.82 21.83
N ILE A 537 14.66 -14.30 22.79
CA ILE A 537 15.11 -14.15 24.19
C ILE A 537 15.39 -15.53 24.83
N ALA A 538 14.60 -16.55 24.50
CA ALA A 538 14.79 -17.91 24.99
C ALA A 538 16.09 -18.57 24.50
N LEU A 539 16.67 -18.09 23.40
CA LEU A 539 17.92 -18.60 22.83
C LEU A 539 19.18 -17.92 23.38
N LEU A 540 19.03 -16.86 24.18
CA LEU A 540 20.17 -16.16 24.79
C LEU A 540 20.84 -17.03 25.86
N PRO A 541 22.18 -17.05 25.96
CA PRO A 541 22.88 -17.64 27.10
C PRO A 541 22.72 -16.75 28.35
N ASP A 542 22.77 -17.36 29.54
CA ASP A 542 22.52 -16.67 30.82
C ASP A 542 23.53 -15.55 31.12
N GLU A 543 24.77 -15.77 30.71
CA GLU A 543 25.89 -14.86 30.89
C GLU A 543 25.89 -13.68 29.90
N ALA A 544 25.01 -13.66 28.89
CA ALA A 544 24.96 -12.56 27.93
C ALA A 544 24.55 -11.24 28.61
N ARG A 545 25.35 -10.19 28.37
CA ARG A 545 25.06 -8.83 28.88
C ARG A 545 23.70 -8.37 28.36
N GLY A 546 22.79 -8.05 29.27
CA GLY A 546 21.41 -7.65 28.95
C GLY A 546 20.38 -8.79 28.92
N ALA A 547 20.79 -10.07 28.95
CA ALA A 547 19.84 -11.20 28.94
C ALA A 547 18.89 -11.17 30.14
N GLY A 548 19.40 -10.86 31.35
CA GLY A 548 18.56 -10.73 32.54
C GLY A 548 17.50 -9.63 32.40
N MET A 549 17.81 -8.52 31.74
CA MET A 549 16.86 -7.43 31.47
C MET A 549 15.76 -7.88 30.50
N LEU A 550 16.14 -8.55 29.41
CA LEU A 550 15.19 -9.03 28.41
C LEU A 550 14.31 -10.18 28.92
N ARG A 551 14.83 -11.08 29.75
CA ARG A 551 14.03 -12.17 30.33
C ARG A 551 13.07 -11.70 31.42
N ALA A 552 13.37 -10.59 32.08
CA ALA A 552 12.46 -9.96 33.04
C ALA A 552 11.41 -9.06 32.35
N TRP A 553 11.53 -8.82 31.04
CA TRP A 553 10.58 -8.01 30.29
C TRP A 553 9.27 -8.79 30.09
N ASP A 554 8.15 -8.08 30.23
CA ASP A 554 6.79 -8.59 30.00
C ASP A 554 6.43 -8.71 28.50
N GLY A 555 7.37 -8.37 27.61
CA GLY A 555 7.17 -8.39 26.16
C GLY A 555 6.35 -7.22 25.63
N ARG A 556 6.08 -6.17 26.43
CA ARG A 556 5.30 -5.01 26.00
C ARG A 556 6.18 -3.83 25.59
N SER A 557 5.98 -3.33 24.37
CA SER A 557 6.72 -2.21 23.79
C SER A 557 6.10 -0.85 24.17
N ASP A 558 5.81 -0.65 25.45
CA ASP A 558 5.29 0.62 25.96
C ASP A 558 6.38 1.71 25.94
N ALA A 559 5.98 2.98 25.80
CA ALA A 559 6.93 4.09 25.64
C ALA A 559 7.95 4.22 26.78
N GLY A 560 7.61 3.77 28.00
CA GLY A 560 8.51 3.77 29.16
C GLY A 560 9.44 2.55 29.26
N SER A 561 9.30 1.54 28.40
CA SER A 561 10.03 0.28 28.52
C SER A 561 11.48 0.43 28.05
N GLY A 562 12.43 0.29 28.99
CA GLY A 562 13.86 0.22 28.66
C GLY A 562 14.25 -1.09 27.99
N ALA A 563 13.55 -2.20 28.31
CA ALA A 563 13.83 -3.51 27.73
C ALA A 563 13.37 -3.57 26.26
N ALA A 564 12.23 -2.96 25.93
CA ALA A 564 11.78 -2.81 24.55
C ALA A 564 12.78 -1.98 23.72
N LEU A 565 13.34 -0.90 24.29
CA LEU A 565 14.42 -0.14 23.63
C LEU A 565 15.62 -1.03 23.31
N LEU A 566 16.10 -1.82 24.28
CA LEU A 566 17.23 -2.71 24.07
C LEU A 566 16.92 -3.78 23.02
N TYR A 567 15.74 -4.42 23.11
CA TYR A 567 15.34 -5.49 22.18
C TYR A 567 15.22 -4.98 20.74
N GLU A 568 14.51 -3.87 20.53
CA GLU A 568 14.30 -3.31 19.19
C GLU A 568 15.60 -2.80 18.58
N LEU A 569 16.47 -2.18 19.40
CA LEU A 569 17.80 -1.76 18.97
C LEU A 569 18.66 -2.98 18.60
N TRP A 570 18.66 -4.01 19.44
CA TRP A 570 19.37 -5.26 19.19
C TRP A 570 18.92 -5.92 17.90
N LEU A 571 17.61 -6.16 17.74
CA LEU A 571 17.06 -6.81 16.56
C LEU A 571 17.35 -6.00 15.29
N SER A 572 17.08 -4.69 15.31
CA SER A 572 17.09 -3.86 14.11
C SER A 572 18.47 -3.37 13.69
N SER A 573 19.31 -2.99 14.64
CA SER A 573 20.61 -2.37 14.34
C SER A 573 21.79 -3.34 14.43
N HIS A 574 21.66 -4.46 15.16
CA HIS A 574 22.77 -5.37 15.40
C HIS A 574 22.54 -6.78 14.87
N LEU A 575 21.49 -7.47 15.31
CA LEU A 575 21.26 -8.88 14.98
C LEU A 575 20.98 -9.08 13.49
N ARG A 576 19.97 -8.40 12.93
CA ARG A 576 19.62 -8.55 11.50
C ARG A 576 20.77 -8.13 10.59
N PRO A 577 21.37 -6.93 10.73
CA PRO A 577 22.46 -6.52 9.84
C PRO A 577 23.68 -7.44 9.94
N ALA A 578 24.04 -7.91 11.15
CA ALA A 578 25.16 -8.83 11.32
C ALA A 578 24.89 -10.20 10.68
N LEU A 579 23.66 -10.72 10.80
CA LEU A 579 23.31 -12.00 10.18
C LEU A 579 23.35 -11.89 8.65
N LEU A 580 22.74 -10.83 8.10
CA LEU A 580 22.77 -10.56 6.67
C LEU A 580 24.20 -10.39 6.15
N ALA A 581 25.10 -9.74 6.90
CA ALA A 581 26.50 -9.59 6.50
C ALA A 581 27.26 -10.93 6.48
N ARG A 582 26.91 -11.89 7.36
CA ARG A 582 27.51 -13.23 7.34
C ARG A 582 26.98 -14.09 6.19
N ILE A 583 25.67 -14.03 5.91
CA ILE A 583 25.05 -14.81 4.83
C ILE A 583 25.37 -14.23 3.44
N ALA A 584 25.35 -12.90 3.32
CA ALA A 584 25.57 -12.14 2.10
C ALA A 584 26.72 -11.13 2.28
N PRO A 585 27.98 -11.60 2.24
CA PRO A 585 29.15 -10.73 2.37
C PRO A 585 29.27 -9.75 1.19
N ASP A 586 28.75 -10.09 0.01
CA ASP A 586 28.64 -9.17 -1.12
C ASP A 586 27.61 -8.05 -0.83
N GLU A 587 28.06 -6.79 -0.85
CA GLU A 587 27.21 -5.62 -0.65
C GLU A 587 26.17 -5.45 -1.75
N ALA A 588 26.48 -5.87 -2.98
CA ALA A 588 25.56 -5.79 -4.12
C ALA A 588 24.36 -6.73 -3.96
N LEU A 589 24.55 -7.88 -3.31
CA LEU A 589 23.48 -8.78 -2.89
C LEU A 589 22.75 -8.24 -1.65
N ARG A 590 23.51 -7.82 -0.63
CA ARG A 590 22.97 -7.42 0.68
C ARG A 590 21.95 -6.27 0.59
N ARG A 591 22.12 -5.34 -0.36
CA ARG A 591 21.17 -4.23 -0.57
C ARG A 591 19.73 -4.67 -0.87
N PHE A 592 19.54 -5.88 -1.42
CA PHE A 592 18.22 -6.44 -1.70
C PHE A 592 17.63 -7.18 -0.49
N LEU A 593 18.47 -7.56 0.47
CA LEU A 593 18.07 -8.34 1.64
C LEU A 593 17.74 -7.44 2.84
N VAL A 594 18.21 -6.20 2.87
CA VAL A 594 17.95 -5.25 3.98
C VAL A 594 16.48 -4.79 3.97
N PRO A 595 15.81 -4.70 5.13
CA PRO A 595 16.32 -4.93 6.50
C PRO A 595 16.33 -6.39 6.97
N GLY A 596 15.87 -7.31 6.13
CA GLY A 596 15.69 -8.72 6.46
C GLY A 596 14.33 -8.99 7.09
N ASN A 597 13.80 -10.19 6.84
CA ASN A 597 12.53 -10.65 7.38
C ASN A 597 12.72 -11.19 8.81
N ILE A 598 12.02 -10.60 9.78
CA ILE A 598 12.15 -10.93 11.21
C ILE A 598 11.80 -12.39 11.51
N PRO A 599 10.66 -12.94 11.02
CA PRO A 599 10.37 -14.37 11.12
C PRO A 599 11.49 -15.27 10.61
N VAL A 600 12.03 -15.00 9.42
CA VAL A 600 13.12 -15.80 8.84
C VAL A 600 14.40 -15.69 9.67
N VAL A 601 14.79 -14.49 10.08
CA VAL A 601 15.96 -14.28 10.97
C VAL A 601 15.82 -15.10 12.25
N THR A 602 14.64 -15.09 12.86
CA THR A 602 14.36 -15.88 14.07
C THR A 602 14.43 -17.38 13.79
N ALA A 603 13.86 -17.82 12.67
CA ALA A 603 13.91 -19.21 12.23
C ALA A 603 15.36 -19.68 11.93
N VAL A 604 16.25 -18.81 11.43
CA VAL A 604 17.69 -19.12 11.33
C VAL A 604 18.29 -19.34 12.73
N MET A 605 17.96 -18.50 13.70
CA MET A 605 18.45 -18.61 15.08
C MET A 605 17.95 -19.86 15.82
N GLU A 606 16.75 -20.33 15.47
CA GLU A 606 16.18 -21.58 15.97
C GLU A 606 16.73 -22.83 15.25
N GLY A 607 17.44 -22.65 14.13
CA GLY A 607 17.98 -23.74 13.32
C GLY A 607 17.00 -24.33 12.29
N ALA A 608 15.88 -23.66 12.02
CA ALA A 608 14.89 -24.09 11.04
C ALA A 608 15.33 -23.85 9.58
N HIS A 609 16.35 -23.01 9.36
CA HIS A 609 17.00 -22.80 8.05
C HIS A 609 18.46 -23.26 8.08
N PRO A 610 18.75 -24.57 7.99
CA PRO A 610 20.09 -25.11 8.21
C PRO A 610 21.14 -24.63 7.20
N ARG A 611 20.77 -24.38 5.93
CA ARG A 611 21.73 -23.90 4.93
C ARG A 611 22.05 -22.42 5.11
N LEU A 612 21.07 -21.58 5.45
CA LEU A 612 21.31 -20.17 5.82
C LEU A 612 22.16 -20.09 7.09
N ALA A 613 21.88 -20.95 8.08
CA ALA A 613 22.69 -21.06 9.28
C ALA A 613 24.14 -21.47 8.96
N ALA A 614 24.34 -22.45 8.06
CA ALA A 614 25.67 -22.87 7.62
C ALA A 614 26.45 -21.76 6.92
N ARG A 615 25.82 -20.98 6.03
CA ARG A 615 26.46 -19.81 5.41
C ARG A 615 26.95 -18.79 6.43
N ALA A 616 26.23 -18.67 7.55
CA ALA A 616 26.59 -17.75 8.63
C ALA A 616 27.59 -18.33 9.65
N GLY A 617 28.00 -19.60 9.53
CA GLY A 617 28.77 -20.32 10.55
C GLY A 617 28.00 -20.52 11.86
N LEU A 618 26.69 -20.79 11.75
CA LEU A 618 25.72 -20.86 12.84
C LEU A 618 25.00 -22.21 12.89
N GLU A 619 25.65 -23.28 12.43
CA GLU A 619 25.08 -24.64 12.33
C GLU A 619 24.70 -25.21 13.69
N THR A 620 25.48 -24.91 14.72
CA THR A 620 25.30 -25.45 16.07
C THR A 620 24.51 -24.49 16.96
N PRO A 621 23.72 -25.01 17.93
CA PRO A 621 23.07 -24.17 18.94
C PRO A 621 24.06 -23.25 19.67
N GLU A 622 25.27 -23.73 19.97
CA GLU A 622 26.31 -22.97 20.65
C GLU A 622 26.81 -21.78 19.82
N ALA A 623 26.99 -21.96 18.51
CA ALA A 623 27.36 -20.88 17.61
C ALA A 623 26.27 -19.81 17.51
N ARG A 624 24.99 -20.22 17.48
CA ARG A 624 23.84 -19.31 17.48
C ARG A 624 23.73 -18.53 18.79
N ALA A 625 23.84 -19.21 19.94
CA ALA A 625 23.81 -18.56 21.25
C ALA A 625 24.96 -17.55 21.41
N ALA A 626 26.18 -17.91 20.99
CA ALA A 626 27.33 -17.00 21.01
C ALA A 626 27.12 -15.77 20.11
N PHE A 627 26.55 -15.95 18.92
CA PHE A 627 26.24 -14.85 18.00
C PHE A 627 25.15 -13.90 18.53
N LEU A 628 24.09 -14.45 19.16
CA LEU A 628 23.07 -13.67 19.83
C LEU A 628 23.67 -12.86 20.99
N ALA A 629 24.53 -13.45 21.81
CA ALA A 629 25.22 -12.77 22.89
C ALA A 629 26.14 -11.63 22.39
N GLU A 630 26.92 -11.88 21.34
CA GLU A 630 27.81 -10.89 20.71
C GLU A 630 27.03 -9.68 20.18
N THR A 631 25.94 -9.91 19.46
CA THR A 631 25.10 -8.84 18.91
C THR A 631 24.33 -8.08 19.98
N LEU A 632 23.87 -8.76 21.04
CA LEU A 632 23.21 -8.12 22.18
C LEU A 632 24.19 -7.24 22.97
N GLY A 633 25.43 -7.69 23.17
CA GLY A 633 26.47 -6.88 23.81
C GLY A 633 26.74 -5.56 23.08
N ARG A 634 26.80 -5.60 21.73
CA ARG A 634 26.93 -4.39 20.91
C ARG A 634 25.72 -3.45 21.04
N ALA A 635 24.51 -4.01 21.10
CA ALA A 635 23.30 -3.23 21.30
C ALA A 635 23.26 -2.56 22.68
N TRP A 636 23.74 -3.25 23.70
CA TRP A 636 23.91 -2.69 25.03
C TRP A 636 24.87 -1.51 25.03
N ASP A 637 26.05 -1.66 24.42
CA ASP A 637 27.05 -0.59 24.34
C ASP A 637 26.50 0.64 23.60
N GLU A 638 25.77 0.44 22.50
CA GLU A 638 25.11 1.53 21.79
C GLU A 638 24.01 2.18 22.64
N ALA A 639 23.19 1.40 23.34
CA ALA A 639 22.15 1.92 24.21
C ALA A 639 22.74 2.77 25.36
N GLU A 640 23.85 2.33 25.97
CA GLU A 640 24.58 3.11 26.98
C GLU A 640 25.09 4.43 26.40
N ALA A 641 25.74 4.37 25.23
CA ALA A 641 26.30 5.54 24.57
C ALA A 641 25.23 6.58 24.18
N ARG A 642 24.07 6.13 23.69
CA ARG A 642 23.01 7.02 23.18
C ARG A 642 22.04 7.49 24.27
N PHE A 643 21.73 6.65 25.25
CA PHE A 643 20.63 6.88 26.18
C PHE A 643 21.04 6.96 27.65
N GLY A 644 22.32 6.75 27.97
CA GLY A 644 22.85 6.77 29.33
C GLY A 644 22.75 5.40 30.02
N ALA A 645 22.77 5.38 31.35
CA ALA A 645 22.69 4.13 32.11
C ALA A 645 21.36 3.37 31.83
N PRO A 646 21.31 2.03 31.99
CA PRO A 646 20.11 1.24 31.68
C PRO A 646 18.80 1.73 32.33
N GLY A 647 18.88 2.29 33.53
CA GLY A 647 17.72 2.87 34.23
C GLY A 647 17.11 4.12 33.57
N THR A 648 17.78 4.74 32.59
CA THR A 648 17.28 5.91 31.84
C THR A 648 16.80 5.55 30.43
N TRP A 649 16.82 4.26 30.06
CA TRP A 649 16.33 3.79 28.78
C TRP A 649 14.81 3.76 28.76
N ALA A 650 14.23 4.20 27.65
CA ALA A 650 12.80 4.18 27.43
C ALA A 650 12.51 4.16 25.93
N TRP A 651 11.68 3.23 25.47
CA TRP A 651 11.35 3.05 24.05
C TRP A 651 10.94 4.35 23.36
N GLY A 652 10.13 5.21 24.00
CA GLY A 652 9.69 6.50 23.46
C GLY A 652 10.80 7.55 23.27
N ARG A 653 12.03 7.29 23.74
CA ARG A 653 13.21 8.10 23.39
C ARG A 653 13.80 7.74 22.04
N LEU A 654 13.65 6.47 21.62
CA LEU A 654 14.09 5.96 20.32
C LEU A 654 12.96 6.04 19.28
N HIS A 655 11.74 5.65 19.65
CA HIS A 655 10.59 5.58 18.77
C HIS A 655 9.70 6.81 18.92
N ARG A 656 9.80 7.74 17.96
CA ARG A 656 9.02 8.97 17.91
C ARG A 656 8.42 9.13 16.51
N GLY A 657 7.15 9.52 16.45
CA GLY A 657 6.51 9.91 15.19
C GLY A 657 6.84 11.37 14.84
N ALA A 658 7.32 11.61 13.63
CA ALA A 658 7.39 12.93 13.02
C ALA A 658 6.34 13.01 11.91
N PHE A 659 5.63 14.14 11.81
CA PHE A 659 4.58 14.36 10.83
C PHE A 659 4.97 15.57 9.97
N ASP A 660 5.80 15.30 8.96
CA ASP A 660 6.30 16.36 8.08
C ASP A 660 5.30 16.68 6.96
N HIS A 661 5.17 17.97 6.68
CA HIS A 661 4.38 18.45 5.56
C HIS A 661 5.16 18.30 4.25
N ALA A 662 4.47 18.08 3.12
CA ALA A 662 5.11 17.83 1.82
C ALA A 662 6.09 18.92 1.36
N ILE A 663 5.92 20.16 1.83
CA ILE A 663 6.82 21.29 1.53
C ILE A 663 7.80 21.64 2.67
N SER A 664 7.91 20.83 3.73
CA SER A 664 8.82 21.09 4.85
C SER A 664 10.29 21.24 4.41
N GLU A 665 10.73 20.46 3.42
CA GLU A 665 12.09 20.54 2.86
C GLU A 665 12.38 21.91 2.20
N PHE A 666 11.33 22.63 1.76
CA PHE A 666 11.44 23.96 1.15
C PHE A 666 11.61 25.09 2.19
N SER A 667 11.25 24.84 3.45
CA SER A 667 11.36 25.83 4.54
C SER A 667 12.70 25.79 5.28
N LEU A 668 13.48 24.71 5.12
CA LEU A 668 14.79 24.56 5.77
C LEU A 668 15.94 25.27 5.01
N GLY A 669 15.63 25.91 3.88
CA GLY A 669 16.61 26.58 3.01
C GLY A 669 16.32 28.06 2.72
N SER A 670 15.42 28.72 3.46
CA SER A 670 15.11 30.15 3.30
C SER A 670 15.59 31.01 4.46
#